data_AF-A0A812JFI0-F1
#
_entry.id   AF-A0A812JFI0-F1
#
_cell.length_a   1.000
_cell.length_b   1.000
_cell.length_c   1.000
_cell.angle_alpha   90.00
_cell.angle_beta   90.00
_cell.angle_gamma   90.00
#
_symmetry.space_group_name_H-M   'P 1'
#
loop_
_entity.id
_entity.type
_entity.pdbx_description
1 polymer ?
#
loop_
_entity_poly.entity_id
_entity_poly.type
_entity_poly.pdbx_seq_one_letter_code
_entity_poly.pdbx_strand_id
1 'polypeptide(L)'
;MLRLHHYFAVAFFSSILCPKPLTSCLPWCLFQLLMLTLAGSRSLVAIAALLQVFGASAVTVTDVQWKAGLIAAGRQSWLIAKVQFEFLMIAKGVNVSKSMANMEESISLFDSGHIVLRDGNGLDIVEAPSQIIVNALGNVQAKWSPFKNFLQDNVASTSPAVLSTLDDMGSELYGLTQICASRYVDAISEAGASFSGLQVNIANRQSMLVEKMAAEAFLLHLGVRPDTMLNRIVETRTLFVDAHAGLLEGLNFVGLEATVNKCISKKMRLVTFFWDEFKEAIDTVIFEELASGKSLNDIVAKIAGLRAEAAAATLAYADPPLSCPTTMTRRQWQMAFDVSTRQLMHAQKACRLFLQAAKGVNTLDSRIFFSNSDVSATADLKMMREGSVAADMAAAPTQLVSEQYGVMWLRWLSLGNFMAQNINFVSDEDHRLLQIVENKGKQFVNYGLEALENIFTECKLKAPEVNCEELKVTGVQRILIQKAAFEAVLIGLARNVTENKKEMIQTIARFEGSQSGLIHQQPGLPRTLDICILQEMKHVDDLWTPFKSLLLQVHDGDHSVATLLTIWGMTWDAGVDPMSAQLTVAMRAYADGRGVCTPPLTASRQELESAIKELGFLRAGTQKWAKHVLLSDIGIDRAENMNISHATLKDLSTQLERVISGDTSATLPVPIMQVVVDRLVDLAEDLADVQSLTVDQYADASLNLLQKSELAITAYIDAAFDMNRNVPGARSSLASSLLMLLEKMCKEAVLVGLGKEGSAAELASSINRYETSQQTLKAGNSAEEYAAAVAQMKIVESAWVELQPKVQAIALSGAASDIALSEITSKADAVKAALLPAIDFYSVMTVKKTKAPIDILVPLPGPTMKTAIGRDIINQQQLVLPGSERIPVGTVYESGTIETGWSEGLRNETWLPAFPEPEPFPIVYVVVSLAAVWMICCPLLFGCLAGHNGSLSALFAWMPKGSRRKEAKEGACETL
;
A
#
# COMPACT_ATOMS: atom_id res chain seq x y z
N MET A 1 0.97 -43.62 -12.26
CA MET A 1 1.76 -42.97 -13.33
C MET A 1 3.27 -43.27 -13.28
N LEU A 2 3.92 -43.36 -12.11
CA LEU A 2 5.37 -43.67 -12.01
C LEU A 2 5.82 -45.04 -12.57
N ARG A 3 4.96 -46.07 -12.54
CA ARG A 3 5.28 -47.36 -13.19
C ARG A 3 5.28 -47.27 -14.73
N LEU A 4 4.52 -46.34 -15.32
CA LEU A 4 4.49 -46.14 -16.77
C LEU A 4 5.78 -45.49 -17.29
N HIS A 5 6.41 -44.63 -16.49
CA HIS A 5 7.70 -44.02 -16.82
C HIS A 5 8.88 -44.99 -16.74
N HIS A 6 8.83 -45.99 -15.85
CA HIS A 6 9.88 -47.01 -15.78
C HIS A 6 9.88 -47.92 -17.01
N TYR A 7 8.70 -48.28 -17.54
CA TYR A 7 8.60 -49.05 -18.78
C TYR A 7 9.01 -48.22 -20.02
N PHE A 8 8.71 -46.92 -20.04
CA PHE A 8 9.18 -46.04 -21.12
C PHE A 8 10.70 -45.82 -21.09
N ALA A 9 11.32 -45.70 -19.91
CA ALA A 9 12.76 -45.54 -19.79
C ALA A 9 13.55 -46.78 -20.27
N VAL A 10 13.05 -47.99 -19.97
CA VAL A 10 13.68 -49.25 -20.42
C VAL A 10 13.51 -49.44 -21.94
N ALA A 11 12.37 -49.06 -22.51
CA ALA A 11 12.15 -49.08 -23.96
C ALA A 11 13.02 -48.03 -24.70
N PHE A 12 13.19 -46.85 -24.10
CA PHE A 12 13.98 -45.76 -24.68
C PHE A 12 15.48 -46.08 -24.66
N PHE A 13 16.02 -46.63 -23.57
CA PHE A 13 17.43 -47.04 -23.50
C PHE A 13 17.78 -48.20 -24.42
N SER A 14 16.84 -49.12 -24.68
CA SER A 14 17.04 -50.21 -25.64
C SER A 14 17.10 -49.74 -27.09
N SER A 15 16.51 -48.58 -27.41
CA SER A 15 16.49 -48.01 -28.77
C SER A 15 17.78 -47.26 -29.17
N ILE A 16 18.59 -46.85 -28.18
CA ILE A 16 19.81 -46.03 -28.41
C ILE A 16 21.02 -46.91 -28.78
N LEU A 17 20.97 -48.22 -28.56
CA LEU A 17 22.12 -49.13 -28.74
C LEU A 17 22.10 -49.99 -30.02
N CYS A 18 21.20 -49.75 -30.98
CA CYS A 18 21.11 -50.58 -32.20
C CYS A 18 21.42 -49.78 -33.49
N PRO A 19 22.54 -50.02 -34.20
CA PRO A 19 22.98 -49.18 -35.32
C PRO A 19 22.47 -49.66 -36.70
N LYS A 20 21.20 -50.10 -36.81
CA LYS A 20 20.61 -50.53 -38.10
C LYS A 20 19.13 -50.11 -38.26
N PRO A 21 18.65 -49.88 -39.50
CA PRO A 21 17.33 -49.30 -39.76
C PRO A 21 16.14 -50.20 -39.35
N LEU A 22 15.07 -49.51 -38.91
CA LEU A 22 13.88 -50.02 -38.19
C LEU A 22 13.11 -51.17 -38.85
N THR A 23 13.34 -51.50 -40.12
CA THR A 23 12.58 -52.52 -40.85
C THR A 23 13.04 -53.96 -40.60
N SER A 24 14.19 -54.15 -39.93
CA SER A 24 14.78 -55.49 -39.70
C SER A 24 14.66 -56.01 -38.25
N CYS A 25 14.29 -55.16 -37.27
CA CYS A 25 14.17 -55.55 -35.86
C CYS A 25 12.75 -55.96 -35.42
N LEU A 26 11.72 -55.56 -36.18
CA LEU A 26 10.33 -55.87 -35.87
C LEU A 26 10.02 -57.39 -35.79
N PRO A 27 10.56 -58.24 -36.69
CA PRO A 27 10.29 -59.69 -36.62
C PRO A 27 10.92 -60.35 -35.38
N TRP A 28 12.04 -59.83 -34.88
CA TRP A 28 12.77 -60.41 -33.75
C TRP A 28 12.16 -60.03 -32.40
N CYS A 29 11.66 -58.80 -32.26
CA CYS A 29 10.89 -58.38 -31.08
C CYS A 29 9.51 -59.06 -31.02
N LEU A 30 8.82 -59.22 -32.17
CA LEU A 30 7.55 -59.97 -32.23
C LEU A 30 7.75 -61.47 -31.96
N PHE A 31 8.88 -62.06 -32.39
CA PHE A 31 9.18 -63.46 -32.07
C PHE A 31 9.50 -63.67 -30.58
N GLN A 32 10.15 -62.72 -29.90
CA GLN A 32 10.33 -62.79 -28.44
C GLN A 32 9.02 -62.55 -27.66
N LEU A 33 8.16 -61.64 -28.12
CA LEU A 33 6.84 -61.42 -27.50
C LEU A 33 5.88 -62.62 -27.72
N LEU A 34 5.98 -63.31 -28.86
CA LEU A 34 5.19 -64.50 -29.19
C LEU A 34 5.69 -65.75 -28.44
N MET A 35 7.00 -65.87 -28.21
CA MET A 35 7.58 -66.96 -27.40
C MET A 35 7.31 -66.80 -25.90
N LEU A 36 7.18 -65.56 -25.41
CA LEU A 36 6.78 -65.28 -24.02
C LEU A 36 5.28 -65.52 -23.75
N THR A 37 4.43 -65.46 -24.79
CA THR A 37 2.98 -65.70 -24.65
C THR A 37 2.58 -67.17 -24.84
N LEU A 38 3.41 -68.00 -25.48
CA LEU A 38 3.10 -69.42 -25.72
C LEU A 38 3.75 -70.41 -24.73
N ALA A 39 4.74 -70.00 -23.94
CA ALA A 39 5.38 -70.86 -22.92
C ALA A 39 4.78 -70.73 -21.49
N GLY A 40 3.79 -69.85 -21.28
CA GLY A 40 3.32 -69.45 -19.94
C GLY A 40 2.03 -70.09 -19.43
N SER A 41 1.35 -70.95 -20.20
CA SER A 41 -0.02 -71.38 -19.86
C SER A 41 -0.15 -72.54 -18.86
N ARG A 42 0.95 -73.13 -18.38
CA ARG A 42 0.91 -74.22 -17.37
C ARG A 42 1.58 -73.92 -16.03
N SER A 43 2.28 -72.78 -15.87
CA SER A 43 2.87 -72.35 -14.58
C SER A 43 2.09 -71.24 -13.86
N LEU A 44 1.06 -70.66 -14.49
CA LEU A 44 0.24 -69.62 -13.86
C LEU A 44 -0.62 -70.13 -12.69
N VAL A 45 -1.00 -71.42 -12.68
CA VAL A 45 -1.81 -72.01 -11.59
C VAL A 45 -0.96 -72.32 -10.35
N ALA A 46 0.34 -72.63 -10.51
CA ALA A 46 1.25 -72.88 -9.38
C ALA A 46 1.83 -71.58 -8.79
N ILE A 47 2.06 -70.54 -9.61
CA ILE A 47 2.47 -69.21 -9.12
C ILE A 47 1.30 -68.49 -8.44
N ALA A 48 0.06 -68.64 -8.93
CA ALA A 48 -1.13 -68.14 -8.23
C ALA A 48 -1.37 -68.83 -6.88
N ALA A 49 -1.02 -70.12 -6.73
CA ALA A 49 -1.10 -70.84 -5.47
C ALA A 49 0.05 -70.50 -4.48
N LEU A 50 1.26 -70.20 -4.99
CA LEU A 50 2.38 -69.75 -4.13
C LEU A 50 2.23 -68.28 -3.67
N LEU A 51 1.52 -67.45 -4.45
CA LEU A 51 1.16 -66.08 -4.07
C LEU A 51 0.03 -66.01 -3.02
N GLN A 52 -0.73 -67.08 -2.80
CA GLN A 52 -1.77 -67.12 -1.76
C GLN A 52 -1.22 -67.41 -0.34
N VAL A 53 0.02 -67.90 -0.20
CA VAL A 53 0.60 -68.27 1.11
C VAL A 53 1.35 -67.11 1.77
N PHE A 54 1.68 -66.03 1.04
CA PHE A 54 2.30 -64.81 1.59
C PHE A 54 1.34 -63.61 1.61
N GLY A 55 0.03 -63.87 1.65
CA GLY A 55 -0.99 -62.86 1.92
C GLY A 55 -0.98 -62.41 3.38
N ALA A 56 0.17 -61.94 3.90
CA ALA A 56 0.16 -61.09 5.07
C ALA A 56 -0.72 -59.90 4.70
N SER A 57 -1.90 -59.82 5.31
CA SER A 57 -2.81 -58.70 5.11
C SER A 57 -2.06 -57.47 5.60
N ALA A 58 -1.48 -56.72 4.67
CA ALA A 58 -0.82 -55.47 4.99
C ALA A 58 -1.88 -54.61 5.69
N VAL A 59 -1.69 -54.40 7.00
CA VAL A 59 -2.58 -53.57 7.80
C VAL A 59 -2.60 -52.21 7.12
N THR A 60 -3.74 -51.88 6.53
CA THR A 60 -3.89 -50.61 5.82
C THR A 60 -4.06 -49.53 6.87
N VAL A 61 -2.97 -48.81 7.16
CA VAL A 61 -2.97 -47.70 8.10
C VAL A 61 -3.77 -46.56 7.50
N THR A 62 -4.80 -46.12 8.22
CA THR A 62 -5.66 -45.02 7.78
C THR A 62 -4.99 -43.66 7.97
N ASP A 63 -5.47 -42.62 7.29
CA ASP A 63 -4.96 -41.25 7.47
C ASP A 63 -5.07 -40.77 8.93
N VAL A 64 -6.15 -41.13 9.63
CA VAL A 64 -6.32 -40.81 11.06
C VAL A 64 -5.20 -41.45 11.89
N GLN A 65 -4.87 -42.71 11.61
CA GLN A 65 -3.82 -43.43 12.31
C GLN A 65 -2.42 -42.90 11.99
N TRP A 66 -2.18 -42.53 10.73
CA TRP A 66 -0.93 -41.87 10.32
C TRP A 66 -0.74 -40.52 11.02
N LYS A 67 -1.78 -39.69 11.10
CA LYS A 67 -1.74 -38.40 11.80
C LYS A 67 -1.46 -38.57 13.28
N ALA A 68 -2.19 -39.47 13.95
CA ALA A 68 -2.02 -39.73 15.37
C ALA A 68 -0.61 -40.25 15.69
N GLY A 69 -0.10 -41.19 14.90
CA GLY A 69 1.27 -41.71 15.03
C GLY A 69 2.33 -40.62 14.83
N LEU A 70 2.21 -39.80 13.79
CA LEU A 70 3.16 -38.71 13.52
C LEU A 70 3.13 -37.64 14.63
N ILE A 71 1.95 -37.21 15.08
CA ILE A 71 1.81 -36.25 16.17
C ILE A 71 2.43 -36.80 17.45
N ALA A 72 2.16 -38.07 17.77
CA ALA A 72 2.73 -38.73 18.95
C ALA A 72 4.26 -38.84 18.87
N ALA A 73 4.82 -39.18 17.69
CA ALA A 73 6.26 -39.25 17.46
C ALA A 73 6.93 -37.86 17.63
N GLY A 74 6.33 -36.82 17.05
CA GLY A 74 6.80 -35.45 17.25
C GLY A 74 6.72 -35.02 18.73
N ARG A 75 5.62 -35.37 19.42
CA ARG A 75 5.43 -35.09 20.85
C ARG A 75 6.55 -35.67 21.72
N GLN A 76 7.14 -36.81 21.34
CA GLN A 76 8.30 -37.36 22.05
C GLN A 76 9.49 -36.38 22.02
N SER A 77 9.75 -35.73 20.89
CA SER A 77 10.84 -34.74 20.78
C SER A 77 10.59 -33.53 21.68
N TRP A 78 9.35 -33.04 21.73
CA TRP A 78 8.95 -31.95 22.63
C TRP A 78 9.08 -32.34 24.10
N LEU A 79 8.67 -33.57 24.47
CA LEU A 79 8.74 -34.05 25.86
C LEU A 79 10.18 -34.13 26.37
N ILE A 80 11.16 -34.54 25.56
CA ILE A 80 12.58 -34.49 25.96
C ILE A 80 13.00 -33.04 26.29
N ALA A 81 12.56 -32.08 25.45
CA ALA A 81 12.92 -30.67 25.58
C ALA A 81 12.33 -30.07 26.83
N LYS A 82 11.08 -30.41 27.08
CA LYS A 82 10.35 -30.04 28.26
C LYS A 82 10.94 -30.66 29.54
N VAL A 83 11.26 -31.96 29.57
CA VAL A 83 11.87 -32.62 30.73
C VAL A 83 13.23 -32.00 31.07
N GLN A 84 14.07 -31.74 30.06
CA GLN A 84 15.36 -31.06 30.27
C GLN A 84 15.15 -29.64 30.81
N PHE A 85 14.21 -28.88 30.24
CA PHE A 85 13.86 -27.55 30.71
C PHE A 85 13.34 -27.55 32.17
N GLU A 86 12.48 -28.50 32.53
CA GLU A 86 11.95 -28.66 33.88
C GLU A 86 13.03 -29.04 34.89
N PHE A 87 13.96 -29.93 34.52
CA PHE A 87 15.16 -30.21 35.31
C PHE A 87 15.97 -28.94 35.56
N LEU A 88 16.19 -28.12 34.53
CA LEU A 88 16.97 -26.89 34.63
C LEU A 88 16.26 -25.81 35.48
N MET A 89 14.93 -25.75 35.43
CA MET A 89 14.14 -24.91 36.34
C MET A 89 14.33 -25.35 37.80
N ILE A 90 14.32 -26.66 38.07
CA ILE A 90 14.59 -27.21 39.41
C ILE A 90 16.00 -26.83 39.87
N ALA A 91 17.01 -27.09 39.03
CA ALA A 91 18.40 -26.77 39.32
C ALA A 91 18.61 -25.27 39.58
N LYS A 92 17.87 -24.40 38.90
CA LYS A 92 17.93 -22.95 39.11
C LYS A 92 17.13 -22.47 40.33
N GLY A 93 16.25 -23.30 40.89
CA GLY A 93 15.37 -22.93 42.00
C GLY A 93 14.07 -22.24 41.57
N VAL A 94 13.66 -22.35 40.30
CA VAL A 94 12.42 -21.78 39.77
C VAL A 94 11.27 -22.75 39.99
N ASN A 95 10.33 -22.38 40.88
CA ASN A 95 9.11 -23.15 41.17
C ASN A 95 9.36 -24.65 41.45
N VAL A 96 10.44 -24.97 42.18
CA VAL A 96 10.98 -26.34 42.35
C VAL A 96 9.92 -27.42 42.50
N SER A 97 8.99 -27.29 43.47
CA SER A 97 7.96 -28.31 43.70
C SER A 97 7.05 -28.54 42.49
N LYS A 98 6.64 -27.47 41.81
CA LYS A 98 5.82 -27.57 40.58
C LYS A 98 6.64 -28.12 39.42
N SER A 99 7.89 -27.70 39.27
CA SER A 99 8.78 -28.17 38.21
C SER A 99 9.13 -29.65 38.36
N MET A 100 9.31 -30.15 39.59
CA MET A 100 9.49 -31.59 39.87
C MET A 100 8.25 -32.40 39.47
N ALA A 101 7.06 -31.97 39.90
CA ALA A 101 5.81 -32.64 39.56
C ALA A 101 5.57 -32.67 38.04
N ASN A 102 5.83 -31.54 37.36
CA ASN A 102 5.72 -31.48 35.90
C ASN A 102 6.76 -32.38 35.20
N MET A 103 7.99 -32.44 35.70
CA MET A 103 9.03 -33.31 35.13
C MET A 103 8.66 -34.79 35.21
N GLU A 104 8.15 -35.23 36.37
CA GLU A 104 7.65 -36.59 36.56
C GLU A 104 6.47 -36.91 35.63
N GLU A 105 5.52 -35.97 35.49
CA GLU A 105 4.42 -36.08 34.53
C GLU A 105 4.94 -36.21 33.09
N SER A 106 5.87 -35.35 32.69
CA SER A 106 6.47 -35.35 31.36
C SER A 106 7.23 -36.66 31.06
N ILE A 107 7.96 -37.22 32.05
CA ILE A 107 8.60 -38.54 31.95
C ILE A 107 7.55 -39.63 31.72
N SER A 108 6.46 -39.62 32.50
CA SER A 108 5.37 -40.60 32.36
C SER A 108 4.66 -40.49 31.00
N LEU A 109 4.47 -39.27 30.49
CA LEU A 109 3.90 -39.01 29.18
C LEU A 109 4.82 -39.50 28.05
N PHE A 110 6.15 -39.38 28.23
CA PHE A 110 7.12 -39.92 27.28
C PHE A 110 7.05 -41.45 27.25
N ASP A 111 7.16 -42.10 28.41
CA ASP A 111 7.13 -43.57 28.52
C ASP A 111 5.87 -44.15 27.89
N SER A 112 4.70 -43.62 28.26
CA SER A 112 3.41 -44.08 27.72
C SER A 112 3.29 -43.82 26.23
N GLY A 113 3.67 -42.64 25.75
CA GLY A 113 3.64 -42.31 24.32
C GLY A 113 4.61 -43.17 23.50
N HIS A 114 5.80 -43.48 24.01
CA HIS A 114 6.76 -44.34 23.36
C HIS A 114 6.25 -45.78 23.23
N ILE A 115 5.64 -46.33 24.29
CA ILE A 115 4.99 -47.65 24.24
C ILE A 115 3.88 -47.67 23.20
N VAL A 116 3.00 -46.65 23.21
CA VAL A 116 1.89 -46.56 22.24
C VAL A 116 2.39 -46.45 20.80
N LEU A 117 3.50 -45.73 20.54
CA LEU A 117 4.10 -45.66 19.21
C LEU A 117 4.71 -46.99 18.74
N ARG A 118 5.19 -47.81 19.69
CA ARG A 118 5.80 -49.11 19.40
C ARG A 118 4.74 -50.18 19.19
N ASP A 119 3.84 -50.33 20.16
CA ASP A 119 2.92 -51.47 20.28
C ASP A 119 1.50 -51.15 19.77
N GLY A 120 1.22 -49.87 19.47
CA GLY A 120 -0.13 -49.37 19.22
C GLY A 120 -0.97 -49.28 20.50
N ASN A 121 -2.17 -48.69 20.39
CA ASN A 121 -3.17 -48.67 21.46
C ASN A 121 -4.50 -49.36 21.07
N GLY A 122 -4.54 -50.01 19.90
CA GLY A 122 -5.74 -50.68 19.38
C GLY A 122 -6.86 -49.74 18.95
N LEU A 123 -6.64 -48.42 18.98
CA LEU A 123 -7.60 -47.39 18.58
C LEU A 123 -6.98 -46.53 17.47
N ASP A 124 -6.40 -45.40 17.86
CA ASP A 124 -5.98 -44.34 16.95
C ASP A 124 -4.51 -44.43 16.55
N ILE A 125 -3.66 -45.11 17.32
CA ILE A 125 -2.25 -45.31 16.98
C ILE A 125 -2.02 -46.81 16.76
N VAL A 126 -1.65 -47.16 15.54
CA VAL A 126 -1.28 -48.54 15.18
C VAL A 126 0.13 -48.85 15.66
N GLU A 127 0.44 -50.13 15.80
CA GLU A 127 1.82 -50.61 15.94
C GLU A 127 2.70 -50.01 14.84
N ALA A 128 3.97 -49.75 15.17
CA ALA A 128 4.93 -49.10 14.28
C ALA A 128 4.86 -49.69 12.85
N PRO A 129 4.39 -48.91 11.85
CA PRO A 129 3.86 -49.46 10.61
C PRO A 129 4.93 -49.92 9.62
N SER A 130 6.21 -49.71 9.94
CA SER A 130 7.34 -50.21 9.17
C SER A 130 8.51 -50.56 10.07
N GLN A 131 9.35 -51.51 9.63
CA GLN A 131 10.55 -51.90 10.36
C GLN A 131 11.53 -50.73 10.56
N ILE A 132 11.56 -49.77 9.63
CA ILE A 132 12.40 -48.57 9.75
C ILE A 132 11.97 -47.72 10.95
N ILE A 133 10.66 -47.59 11.19
CA ILE A 133 10.11 -46.88 12.35
C ILE A 133 10.37 -47.69 13.63
N VAL A 134 10.16 -49.01 13.62
CA VAL A 134 10.49 -49.89 14.76
C VAL A 134 11.95 -49.71 15.18
N ASN A 135 12.88 -49.73 14.22
CA ASN A 135 14.30 -49.54 14.49
C ASN A 135 14.59 -48.15 15.06
N ALA A 136 13.95 -47.10 14.54
CA ALA A 136 14.11 -45.74 15.05
C ALA A 136 13.61 -45.61 16.50
N LEU A 137 12.46 -46.20 16.82
CA LEU A 137 11.93 -46.25 18.18
C LEU A 137 12.85 -47.04 19.12
N GLY A 138 13.38 -48.19 18.67
CA GLY A 138 14.36 -48.96 19.44
C GLY A 138 15.60 -48.15 19.80
N ASN A 139 16.12 -47.34 18.87
CA ASN A 139 17.24 -46.43 19.12
C ASN A 139 16.89 -45.35 20.15
N VAL A 140 15.67 -44.78 20.07
CA VAL A 140 15.17 -43.80 21.06
C VAL A 140 15.09 -44.45 22.45
N GLN A 141 14.49 -45.64 22.59
CA GLN A 141 14.37 -46.35 23.88
C GLN A 141 15.73 -46.64 24.52
N ALA A 142 16.71 -47.06 23.71
CA ALA A 142 18.06 -47.38 24.16
C ALA A 142 18.77 -46.19 24.79
N LYS A 143 18.46 -44.97 24.37
CA LYS A 143 19.02 -43.72 24.92
C LYS A 143 18.14 -43.05 25.97
N TRP A 144 16.81 -43.23 25.87
CA TRP A 144 15.88 -42.71 26.85
C TRP A 144 16.05 -43.36 28.24
N SER A 145 16.20 -44.69 28.31
CA SER A 145 16.27 -45.36 29.62
C SER A 145 17.44 -44.86 30.49
N PRO A 146 18.69 -44.74 29.96
CA PRO A 146 19.78 -44.12 30.70
C PRO A 146 19.53 -42.65 31.04
N PHE A 147 18.93 -41.87 30.14
CA PHE A 147 18.64 -40.45 30.37
C PHE A 147 17.61 -40.24 31.48
N LYS A 148 16.52 -41.02 31.47
CA LYS A 148 15.50 -41.02 32.53
C LYS A 148 16.11 -41.31 33.91
N ASN A 149 16.91 -42.38 34.01
CA ASN A 149 17.58 -42.71 35.28
C ASN A 149 18.50 -41.58 35.73
N PHE A 150 19.28 -41.01 34.80
CA PHE A 150 20.14 -39.87 35.08
C PHE A 150 19.36 -38.67 35.64
N LEU A 151 18.22 -38.32 35.05
CA LEU A 151 17.35 -37.24 35.53
C LEU A 151 16.85 -37.48 36.97
N GLN A 152 16.38 -38.69 37.25
CA GLN A 152 15.82 -39.06 38.55
C GLN A 152 16.89 -39.10 39.65
N ASP A 153 18.08 -39.63 39.33
CA ASP A 153 19.20 -39.72 40.26
C ASP A 153 19.82 -38.35 40.59
N ASN A 154 19.62 -37.36 39.70
CA ASN A 154 20.28 -36.05 39.79
C ASN A 154 19.32 -34.86 39.94
N VAL A 155 18.03 -35.07 40.20
CA VAL A 155 17.00 -34.01 40.19
C VAL A 155 17.31 -32.79 41.08
N ALA A 156 18.08 -32.97 42.15
CA ALA A 156 18.50 -31.89 43.07
C ALA A 156 19.90 -31.33 42.79
N SER A 157 20.60 -31.85 41.77
CA SER A 157 22.00 -31.51 41.50
C SER A 157 22.12 -30.29 40.59
N THR A 158 22.96 -29.35 41.00
CA THR A 158 23.31 -28.15 40.22
C THR A 158 24.78 -28.18 39.76
N SER A 159 25.45 -29.34 39.84
CA SER A 159 26.87 -29.40 39.53
C SER A 159 27.10 -29.21 38.03
N PRO A 160 28.12 -28.44 37.60
CA PRO A 160 28.40 -28.22 36.18
C PRO A 160 28.61 -29.50 35.38
N ALA A 161 29.19 -30.53 36.00
CA ALA A 161 29.38 -31.84 35.37
C ALA A 161 28.03 -32.52 35.06
N VAL A 162 27.11 -32.52 36.03
CA VAL A 162 25.76 -33.08 35.84
C VAL A 162 25.01 -32.31 34.76
N LEU A 163 25.08 -30.98 34.76
CA LEU A 163 24.39 -30.16 33.76
C LEU A 163 25.00 -30.33 32.35
N SER A 164 26.31 -30.51 32.24
CA SER A 164 26.96 -30.81 30.95
C SER A 164 26.54 -32.19 30.42
N THR A 165 26.52 -33.22 31.28
CA THR A 165 26.08 -34.57 30.90
C THR A 165 24.59 -34.59 30.53
N LEU A 166 23.75 -33.86 31.26
CA LEU A 166 22.34 -33.65 30.93
C LEU A 166 22.19 -33.13 29.49
N ASP A 167 22.94 -32.09 29.14
CA ASP A 167 22.88 -31.48 27.82
C ASP A 167 23.37 -32.41 26.71
N ASP A 168 24.46 -33.15 26.95
CA ASP A 168 24.99 -34.11 25.96
C ASP A 168 23.98 -35.23 25.68
N MET A 169 23.40 -35.82 26.74
CA MET A 169 22.41 -36.89 26.60
C MET A 169 21.10 -36.39 25.99
N GLY A 170 20.63 -35.20 26.39
CA GLY A 170 19.45 -34.56 25.81
C GLY A 170 19.63 -34.28 24.32
N SER A 171 20.77 -33.69 23.95
CA SER A 171 21.15 -33.40 22.55
C SER A 171 21.13 -34.64 21.66
N GLU A 172 21.73 -35.74 22.11
CA GLU A 172 21.71 -37.01 21.36
C GLU A 172 20.28 -37.54 21.18
N LEU A 173 19.48 -37.51 22.24
CA LEU A 173 18.12 -38.02 22.23
C LEU A 173 17.16 -37.16 21.37
N TYR A 174 17.37 -35.84 21.30
CA TYR A 174 16.66 -34.97 20.34
C TYR A 174 16.90 -35.42 18.91
N GLY A 175 18.16 -35.68 18.54
CA GLY A 175 18.50 -36.14 17.20
C GLY A 175 17.74 -37.41 16.83
N LEU A 176 17.70 -38.39 17.74
CA LEU A 176 17.02 -39.66 17.51
C LEU A 176 15.49 -39.55 17.41
N THR A 177 14.87 -38.74 18.26
CA THR A 177 13.42 -38.51 18.23
C THR A 177 12.99 -37.76 16.96
N GLN A 178 13.78 -36.80 16.49
CA GLN A 178 13.58 -36.11 15.21
C GLN A 178 13.74 -37.07 14.02
N ILE A 179 14.74 -37.96 14.04
CA ILE A 179 14.89 -39.01 13.03
C ILE A 179 13.65 -39.90 13.00
N CYS A 180 13.14 -40.33 14.17
CA CYS A 180 11.94 -41.15 14.25
C CYS A 180 10.72 -40.46 13.61
N ALA A 181 10.46 -39.18 13.93
CA ALA A 181 9.38 -38.42 13.30
C ALA A 181 9.55 -38.29 11.78
N SER A 182 10.78 -38.06 11.29
CA SER A 182 11.07 -38.06 9.85
C SER A 182 10.81 -39.41 9.19
N ARG A 183 11.03 -40.55 9.88
CA ARG A 183 10.67 -41.88 9.35
C ARG A 183 9.16 -42.08 9.22
N TYR A 184 8.37 -41.47 10.10
CA TYR A 184 6.92 -41.41 9.89
C TYR A 184 6.56 -40.58 8.66
N VAL A 185 7.19 -39.42 8.44
CA VAL A 185 6.97 -38.61 7.23
C VAL A 185 7.29 -39.39 5.95
N ASP A 186 8.42 -40.09 5.92
CA ASP A 186 8.83 -40.95 4.79
C ASP A 186 7.75 -42.02 4.52
N ALA A 187 7.30 -42.73 5.57
CA ALA A 187 6.31 -43.79 5.46
C ALA A 187 4.91 -43.29 5.03
N ILE A 188 4.49 -42.11 5.51
CA ILE A 188 3.24 -41.46 5.11
C ILE A 188 3.26 -41.11 3.62
N SER A 189 4.39 -40.58 3.14
CA SER A 189 4.59 -40.25 1.73
C SER A 189 4.54 -41.50 0.85
N GLU A 190 5.21 -42.58 1.27
CA GLU A 190 5.20 -43.87 0.56
C GLU A 190 3.81 -44.51 0.53
N ALA A 191 3.04 -44.38 1.62
CA ALA A 191 1.67 -44.87 1.72
C ALA A 191 0.67 -44.07 0.86
N GLY A 192 1.05 -42.88 0.37
CA GLY A 192 0.18 -42.02 -0.43
C GLY A 192 -0.99 -41.43 0.38
N ALA A 193 -0.75 -41.13 1.67
CA ALA A 193 -1.76 -40.49 2.52
C ALA A 193 -2.23 -39.14 1.93
N SER A 194 -3.47 -38.75 2.22
CA SER A 194 -4.07 -37.55 1.60
C SER A 194 -3.58 -36.21 2.21
N PHE A 195 -2.76 -36.25 3.25
CA PHE A 195 -2.26 -35.08 3.97
C PHE A 195 -0.73 -34.97 3.91
N SER A 196 -0.20 -33.76 4.13
CA SER A 196 1.25 -33.53 4.15
C SER A 196 1.85 -33.89 5.51
N GLY A 197 2.47 -35.08 5.60
CA GLY A 197 3.25 -35.48 6.77
C GLY A 197 4.38 -34.49 7.09
N LEU A 198 4.98 -33.86 6.07
CA LEU A 198 6.03 -32.87 6.24
C LEU A 198 5.54 -31.61 6.98
N GLN A 199 4.36 -31.06 6.60
CA GLN A 199 3.78 -29.89 7.28
C GLN A 199 3.47 -30.19 8.75
N VAL A 200 2.86 -31.34 9.04
CA VAL A 200 2.53 -31.76 10.42
C VAL A 200 3.81 -31.91 11.26
N ASN A 201 4.86 -32.52 10.70
CA ASN A 201 6.13 -32.68 11.40
C ASN A 201 6.81 -31.33 11.70
N ILE A 202 6.85 -30.42 10.72
CA ILE A 202 7.44 -29.09 10.90
C ILE A 202 6.65 -28.28 11.93
N ALA A 203 5.31 -28.30 11.89
CA ALA A 203 4.46 -27.65 12.89
C ALA A 203 4.71 -28.21 14.30
N ASN A 204 4.83 -29.54 14.43
CA ASN A 204 5.13 -30.17 15.70
C ASN A 204 6.51 -29.73 16.25
N ARG A 205 7.51 -29.65 15.35
CA ARG A 205 8.88 -29.25 15.68
C ARG A 205 8.94 -27.86 16.33
N GLN A 206 8.05 -26.93 15.98
CA GLN A 206 8.01 -25.59 16.59
C GLN A 206 7.87 -25.65 18.10
N SER A 207 6.98 -26.51 18.63
CA SER A 207 6.78 -26.65 20.08
C SER A 207 8.06 -27.14 20.77
N MET A 208 8.77 -28.08 20.15
CA MET A 208 10.06 -28.58 20.66
C MET A 208 11.14 -27.49 20.64
N LEU A 209 11.26 -26.74 19.55
CA LEU A 209 12.30 -25.71 19.41
C LEU A 209 12.18 -24.61 20.46
N VAL A 210 10.95 -24.25 20.85
CA VAL A 210 10.71 -23.24 21.89
C VAL A 210 11.19 -23.72 23.27
N GLU A 211 10.89 -24.96 23.65
CA GLU A 211 11.41 -25.54 24.89
C GLU A 211 12.93 -25.70 24.85
N LYS A 212 13.47 -26.08 23.69
CA LYS A 212 14.91 -26.24 23.48
C LYS A 212 15.65 -24.91 23.68
N MET A 213 15.14 -23.81 23.10
CA MET A 213 15.70 -22.47 23.34
C MET A 213 15.66 -22.09 24.82
N ALA A 214 14.56 -22.40 25.51
CA ALA A 214 14.46 -22.13 26.94
C ALA A 214 15.48 -22.95 27.76
N ALA A 215 15.64 -24.24 27.46
CA ALA A 215 16.65 -25.09 28.09
C ALA A 215 18.08 -24.57 27.82
N GLU A 216 18.40 -24.21 26.58
CA GLU A 216 19.71 -23.65 26.18
C GLU A 216 20.01 -22.33 26.92
N ALA A 217 19.01 -21.45 27.08
CA ALA A 217 19.15 -20.22 27.86
C ALA A 217 19.40 -20.48 29.36
N PHE A 218 18.74 -21.49 29.94
CA PHE A 218 19.01 -21.87 31.34
C PHE A 218 20.41 -22.48 31.51
N LEU A 219 20.86 -23.31 30.57
CA LEU A 219 22.23 -23.85 30.57
C LEU A 219 23.27 -22.73 30.48
N LEU A 220 23.04 -21.73 29.62
CA LEU A 220 23.86 -20.53 29.53
C LEU A 220 23.92 -19.78 30.87
N HIS A 221 22.76 -19.55 31.51
CA HIS A 221 22.70 -18.90 32.83
C HIS A 221 23.47 -19.67 33.92
N LEU A 222 23.43 -21.00 33.87
CA LEU A 222 24.13 -21.88 34.81
C LEU A 222 25.62 -22.06 34.48
N GLY A 223 26.14 -21.35 33.48
CA GLY A 223 27.56 -21.37 33.11
C GLY A 223 28.01 -22.64 32.38
N VAL A 224 27.07 -23.40 31.79
CA VAL A 224 27.38 -24.63 31.07
C VAL A 224 27.77 -24.29 29.64
N ARG A 225 29.05 -24.40 29.30
CA ARG A 225 29.59 -24.14 27.95
C ARG A 225 29.03 -22.86 27.31
N PRO A 226 29.23 -21.67 27.89
CA PRO A 226 28.54 -20.44 27.48
C PRO A 226 28.59 -20.17 25.98
N ASP A 227 29.77 -20.23 25.37
CA ASP A 227 29.96 -19.98 23.93
C ASP A 227 29.19 -20.99 23.06
N THR A 228 29.13 -22.26 23.49
CA THR A 228 28.37 -23.30 22.78
C THR A 228 26.88 -23.07 22.91
N MET A 229 26.40 -22.68 24.10
CA MET A 229 24.98 -22.42 24.33
C MET A 229 24.51 -21.20 23.55
N LEU A 230 25.29 -20.12 23.53
CA LEU A 230 24.95 -18.92 22.77
C LEU A 230 24.77 -19.23 21.28
N ASN A 231 25.72 -19.96 20.68
CA ASN A 231 25.62 -20.39 19.28
C ASN A 231 24.39 -21.28 19.04
N ARG A 232 24.11 -22.24 19.95
CA ARG A 232 22.94 -23.10 19.84
C ARG A 232 21.62 -22.34 19.94
N ILE A 233 21.52 -21.33 20.81
CA ILE A 233 20.32 -20.48 20.91
C ILE A 233 20.08 -19.76 19.57
N VAL A 234 21.13 -19.21 18.96
CA VAL A 234 21.05 -18.57 17.63
C VAL A 234 20.60 -19.56 16.56
N GLU A 235 21.17 -20.77 16.54
CA GLU A 235 20.79 -21.83 15.60
C GLU A 235 19.33 -22.29 15.79
N THR A 236 18.93 -22.57 17.04
CA THR A 236 17.56 -23.03 17.37
C THR A 236 16.53 -21.95 17.05
N ARG A 237 16.83 -20.68 17.34
CA ARG A 237 16.00 -19.53 16.96
C ARG A 237 15.85 -19.43 15.44
N THR A 238 16.95 -19.53 14.71
CA THR A 238 16.94 -19.48 13.23
C THR A 238 16.09 -20.61 12.66
N LEU A 239 16.26 -21.83 13.18
CA LEU A 239 15.47 -22.98 12.76
C LEU A 239 13.98 -22.84 13.08
N PHE A 240 13.60 -22.19 14.20
CA PHE A 240 12.20 -21.87 14.48
C PHE A 240 11.64 -20.89 13.45
N VAL A 241 12.38 -19.81 13.17
CA VAL A 241 12.00 -18.79 12.18
C VAL A 241 11.82 -19.42 10.80
N ASP A 242 12.77 -20.25 10.37
CA ASP A 242 12.72 -20.95 9.07
C ASP A 242 11.57 -21.95 9.00
N ALA A 243 11.30 -22.70 10.08
CA ALA A 243 10.17 -23.62 10.15
C ALA A 243 8.83 -22.87 10.08
N HIS A 244 8.73 -21.75 10.79
CA HIS A 244 7.54 -20.91 10.82
C HIS A 244 7.27 -20.22 9.48
N ALA A 245 8.30 -19.60 8.91
CA ALA A 245 8.24 -19.06 7.56
C ALA A 245 7.91 -20.17 6.55
N GLY A 246 8.55 -21.33 6.60
CA GLY A 246 8.30 -22.43 5.67
C GLY A 246 6.85 -22.93 5.68
N LEU A 247 6.21 -23.01 6.85
CA LEU A 247 4.79 -23.39 6.97
C LEU A 247 3.85 -22.35 6.34
N LEU A 248 4.10 -21.06 6.61
CA LEU A 248 3.28 -19.97 6.10
C LEU A 248 3.53 -19.72 4.61
N GLU A 249 4.79 -19.71 4.20
CA GLU A 249 5.27 -19.16 2.94
C GLU A 249 5.55 -20.24 1.89
N GLY A 250 5.70 -21.50 2.32
CA GLY A 250 6.06 -22.63 1.48
C GLY A 250 7.56 -22.69 1.16
N LEU A 251 8.06 -23.90 0.86
CA LEU A 251 9.42 -24.17 0.39
C LEU A 251 9.37 -25.20 -0.74
N ASN A 252 9.31 -24.71 -1.99
CA ASN A 252 9.12 -25.56 -3.18
C ASN A 252 10.19 -26.65 -3.34
N PHE A 253 11.45 -26.37 -2.96
CA PHE A 253 12.56 -27.31 -3.16
C PHE A 253 12.49 -28.56 -2.25
N VAL A 254 11.71 -28.50 -1.15
CA VAL A 254 11.40 -29.65 -0.28
C VAL A 254 9.94 -30.11 -0.42
N GLY A 255 9.18 -29.55 -1.36
CA GLY A 255 7.76 -29.87 -1.52
C GLY A 255 6.87 -29.40 -0.36
N LEU A 256 7.30 -28.39 0.40
CA LEU A 256 6.49 -27.79 1.45
C LEU A 256 5.56 -26.73 0.83
N GLU A 257 4.26 -26.97 0.84
CA GLU A 257 3.29 -26.02 0.31
C GLU A 257 2.99 -24.90 1.31
N ALA A 258 2.72 -23.70 0.78
CA ALA A 258 2.31 -22.55 1.58
C ALA A 258 0.91 -22.75 2.16
N THR A 259 0.69 -22.32 3.39
CA THR A 259 -0.64 -22.47 4.03
C THR A 259 -1.67 -21.53 3.41
N VAL A 260 -2.71 -22.12 2.80
CA VAL A 260 -3.85 -21.37 2.23
C VAL A 260 -5.17 -21.61 2.96
N ASN A 261 -5.23 -22.60 3.86
CA ASN A 261 -6.40 -22.83 4.70
C ASN A 261 -6.53 -21.69 5.72
N LYS A 262 -7.62 -20.93 5.63
CA LYS A 262 -7.91 -19.77 6.47
C LYS A 262 -7.85 -20.09 7.97
N CYS A 263 -8.32 -21.27 8.36
CA CYS A 263 -8.40 -21.67 9.77
C CYS A 263 -7.03 -22.00 10.35
N ILE A 264 -6.16 -22.63 9.55
CA ILE A 264 -4.77 -22.84 9.92
C ILE A 264 -4.04 -21.49 9.97
N SER A 265 -4.21 -20.61 8.97
CA SER A 265 -3.60 -19.26 8.98
C SER A 265 -4.01 -18.46 10.22
N LYS A 266 -5.28 -18.55 10.65
CA LYS A 266 -5.76 -17.93 11.90
C LYS A 266 -5.06 -18.47 13.14
N LYS A 267 -4.70 -19.76 13.16
CA LYS A 267 -3.91 -20.35 14.25
C LYS A 267 -2.45 -19.91 14.19
N MET A 268 -1.86 -19.90 12.99
CA MET A 268 -0.49 -19.43 12.81
C MET A 268 -0.33 -17.96 13.20
N ARG A 269 -1.32 -17.10 12.99
CA ARG A 269 -1.36 -15.72 13.51
C ARG A 269 -1.06 -15.63 15.01
N LEU A 270 -1.60 -16.56 15.80
CA LEU A 270 -1.38 -16.59 17.25
C LEU A 270 0.02 -17.09 17.58
N VAL A 271 0.53 -18.07 16.83
CA VAL A 271 1.93 -18.52 16.93
C VAL A 271 2.88 -17.36 16.64
N THR A 272 2.64 -16.58 15.57
CA THR A 272 3.43 -15.39 15.22
C THR A 272 3.42 -14.37 16.36
N PHE A 273 2.25 -14.05 16.90
CA PHE A 273 2.10 -13.09 18.00
C PHE A 273 2.88 -13.51 19.26
N PHE A 274 2.68 -14.74 19.73
CA PHE A 274 3.40 -15.21 20.92
C PHE A 274 4.89 -15.45 20.66
N TRP A 275 5.27 -15.73 19.40
CA TRP A 275 6.66 -15.80 19.00
C TRP A 275 7.34 -14.44 19.11
N ASP A 276 6.72 -13.35 18.66
CA ASP A 276 7.32 -12.02 18.73
C ASP A 276 7.60 -11.62 20.20
N GLU A 277 6.69 -11.92 21.11
CA GLU A 277 6.90 -11.71 22.55
C GLU A 277 8.06 -12.55 23.09
N PHE A 278 8.08 -13.85 22.79
CA PHE A 278 9.12 -14.77 23.24
C PHE A 278 10.49 -14.44 22.65
N LYS A 279 10.52 -14.08 21.37
CA LYS A 279 11.72 -13.71 20.60
C LYS A 279 12.43 -12.51 21.22
N GLU A 280 11.71 -11.52 21.73
CA GLU A 280 12.31 -10.38 22.45
C GLU A 280 13.16 -10.84 23.64
N ALA A 281 12.68 -11.81 24.41
CA ALA A 281 13.42 -12.35 25.56
C ALA A 281 14.66 -13.13 25.11
N ILE A 282 14.56 -13.92 24.04
CA ILE A 282 15.69 -14.64 23.46
C ILE A 282 16.72 -13.68 22.83
N ASP A 283 16.27 -12.66 22.10
CA ASP A 283 17.14 -11.66 21.50
C ASP A 283 17.91 -10.87 22.57
N THR A 284 17.29 -10.63 23.73
CA THR A 284 17.97 -10.04 24.90
C THR A 284 19.11 -10.94 25.39
N VAL A 285 18.86 -12.26 25.52
CA VAL A 285 19.90 -13.23 25.92
C VAL A 285 21.06 -13.27 24.90
N ILE A 286 20.74 -13.25 23.60
CA ILE A 286 21.74 -13.26 22.54
C ILE A 286 22.56 -11.97 22.56
N PHE A 287 21.90 -10.81 22.68
CA PHE A 287 22.55 -9.50 22.66
C PHE A 287 23.43 -9.25 23.89
N GLU A 288 22.96 -9.65 25.08
CA GLU A 288 23.73 -9.53 26.32
C GLU A 288 24.82 -10.60 26.45
N GLU A 289 24.84 -11.60 25.56
CA GLU A 289 25.68 -12.81 25.62
C GLU A 289 25.57 -13.54 26.98
N LEU A 290 24.47 -13.30 27.71
CA LEU A 290 24.20 -13.77 29.04
C LEU A 290 22.69 -13.92 29.24
N ALA A 291 22.27 -15.06 29.77
CA ALA A 291 20.90 -15.23 30.21
C ALA A 291 20.73 -14.66 31.62
N SER A 292 20.29 -13.40 31.77
CA SER A 292 20.05 -12.82 33.10
C SER A 292 18.86 -13.51 33.82
N GLY A 293 18.79 -13.40 35.15
CA GLY A 293 17.65 -13.94 35.91
C GLY A 293 16.30 -13.31 35.49
N LYS A 294 16.32 -12.05 35.03
CA LYS A 294 15.15 -11.38 34.45
C LYS A 294 14.75 -12.04 33.13
N SER A 295 15.71 -12.20 32.21
CA SER A 295 15.46 -12.83 30.90
C SER A 295 14.90 -14.25 31.04
N LEU A 296 15.38 -15.02 32.03
CA LEU A 296 14.82 -16.35 32.33
C LEU A 296 13.36 -16.30 32.81
N ASN A 297 13.02 -15.35 33.68
CA ASN A 297 11.65 -15.17 34.13
C ASN A 297 10.73 -14.78 32.96
N ASP A 298 11.20 -13.91 32.06
CA ASP A 298 10.45 -13.51 30.87
C ASP A 298 10.25 -14.71 29.91
N ILE A 299 11.28 -15.54 29.71
CA ILE A 299 11.18 -16.80 28.94
C ILE A 299 10.11 -17.73 29.55
N VAL A 300 10.15 -17.96 30.87
CA VAL A 300 9.19 -18.82 31.57
C VAL A 300 7.75 -18.28 31.48
N ALA A 301 7.59 -16.95 31.54
CA ALA A 301 6.27 -16.32 31.44
C ALA A 301 5.68 -16.44 30.02
N LYS A 302 6.51 -16.23 28.98
CA LYS A 302 6.07 -16.12 27.59
C LYS A 302 5.94 -17.49 26.88
N ILE A 303 6.69 -18.52 27.30
CA ILE A 303 6.70 -19.83 26.63
C ILE A 303 5.35 -20.56 26.62
N ALA A 304 4.53 -20.40 27.68
CA ALA A 304 3.29 -21.17 27.82
C ALA A 304 2.27 -20.86 26.71
N GLY A 305 2.10 -19.59 26.35
CA GLY A 305 1.19 -19.15 25.28
C GLY A 305 1.65 -19.65 23.91
N LEU A 306 2.93 -19.44 23.59
CA LEU A 306 3.51 -19.89 22.33
C LEU A 306 3.40 -21.41 22.15
N ARG A 307 3.70 -22.18 23.20
CA ARG A 307 3.57 -23.64 23.21
C ARG A 307 2.15 -24.09 22.93
N ALA A 308 1.17 -23.50 23.62
CA ALA A 308 -0.24 -23.88 23.46
C ALA A 308 -0.72 -23.66 22.02
N GLU A 309 -0.36 -22.52 21.42
CA GLU A 309 -0.78 -22.21 20.05
C GLU A 309 0.02 -22.99 18.99
N ALA A 310 1.31 -23.27 19.21
CA ALA A 310 2.09 -24.15 18.32
C ALA A 310 1.55 -25.59 18.31
N ALA A 311 1.13 -26.11 19.48
CA ALA A 311 0.47 -27.40 19.57
C ALA A 311 -0.91 -27.38 18.88
N ALA A 312 -1.70 -26.32 19.06
CA ALA A 312 -2.99 -26.15 18.38
C ALA A 312 -2.82 -26.06 16.85
N ALA A 313 -1.78 -25.36 16.37
CA ALA A 313 -1.46 -25.28 14.95
C ALA A 313 -1.06 -26.65 14.39
N THR A 314 -0.28 -27.45 15.13
CA THR A 314 0.07 -28.82 14.75
C THR A 314 -1.18 -29.68 14.52
N LEU A 315 -2.15 -29.61 15.43
CA LEU A 315 -3.43 -30.30 15.27
C LEU A 315 -4.20 -29.79 14.05
N ALA A 316 -4.18 -28.48 13.80
CA ALA A 316 -4.85 -27.89 12.64
C ALA A 316 -4.19 -28.29 11.30
N TYR A 317 -2.88 -28.53 11.25
CA TYR A 317 -2.23 -29.08 10.04
C TYR A 317 -2.57 -30.55 9.83
N ALA A 318 -2.69 -31.33 10.89
CA ALA A 318 -3.09 -32.73 10.79
C ALA A 318 -4.56 -32.85 10.37
N ASP A 319 -5.44 -32.07 11.00
CA ASP A 319 -6.88 -32.06 10.74
C ASP A 319 -7.37 -30.63 10.49
N PRO A 320 -7.22 -30.13 9.25
CA PRO A 320 -7.67 -28.80 8.87
C PRO A 320 -9.15 -28.57 9.19
N PRO A 321 -9.49 -27.59 10.05
CA PRO A 321 -10.88 -27.30 10.36
C PRO A 321 -11.63 -26.88 9.09
N LEU A 322 -12.81 -27.48 8.86
CA LEU A 322 -13.68 -27.12 7.73
C LEU A 322 -14.26 -25.71 7.85
N SER A 323 -14.41 -25.22 9.09
CA SER A 323 -14.89 -23.86 9.34
C SER A 323 -14.21 -23.27 10.58
N CYS A 324 -14.01 -21.96 10.52
CA CYS A 324 -13.55 -21.15 11.64
C CYS A 324 -14.27 -19.81 11.53
N PRO A 325 -15.44 -19.67 12.16
CA PRO A 325 -16.17 -18.41 12.18
C PRO A 325 -15.23 -17.28 12.60
N THR A 326 -15.21 -16.22 11.80
CA THR A 326 -14.50 -14.98 12.09
C THR A 326 -15.52 -13.87 12.05
N THR A 327 -15.87 -13.39 13.23
CA THR A 327 -16.49 -12.09 13.41
C THR A 327 -15.36 -11.06 13.40
N MET A 328 -15.38 -10.16 12.41
CA MET A 328 -14.43 -9.06 12.33
C MET A 328 -15.05 -7.82 12.94
N THR A 329 -14.29 -7.09 13.75
CA THR A 329 -14.70 -5.78 14.26
C THR A 329 -14.68 -4.73 13.13
N ARG A 330 -15.35 -3.58 13.32
CA ARG A 330 -15.23 -2.42 12.40
C ARG A 330 -13.76 -2.08 12.11
N ARG A 331 -12.93 -2.03 13.15
CA ARG A 331 -11.48 -1.76 13.02
C ARG A 331 -10.75 -2.82 12.20
N GLN A 332 -11.07 -4.10 12.40
CA GLN A 332 -10.44 -5.19 11.64
C GLN A 332 -10.80 -5.13 10.15
N TRP A 333 -12.03 -4.73 9.80
CA TRP A 333 -12.40 -4.48 8.40
C TRP A 333 -11.62 -3.31 7.80
N GLN A 334 -11.53 -2.19 8.53
CA GLN A 334 -10.74 -1.02 8.10
C GLN A 334 -9.27 -1.42 7.84
N MET A 335 -8.66 -2.18 8.76
CA MET A 335 -7.30 -2.69 8.60
C MET A 335 -7.15 -3.63 7.41
N ALA A 336 -8.15 -4.47 7.12
CA ALA A 336 -8.12 -5.36 5.95
C ALA A 336 -8.08 -4.58 4.63
N PHE A 337 -8.89 -3.51 4.49
CA PHE A 337 -8.82 -2.63 3.31
C PHE A 337 -7.50 -1.86 3.26
N ASP A 338 -7.04 -1.32 4.39
CA ASP A 338 -5.83 -0.50 4.44
C ASP A 338 -4.60 -1.33 4.06
N VAL A 339 -4.41 -2.49 4.69
CA VAL A 339 -3.27 -3.37 4.40
C VAL A 339 -3.38 -3.94 2.98
N SER A 340 -4.57 -4.33 2.49
CA SER A 340 -4.71 -4.86 1.13
C SER A 340 -4.35 -3.84 0.06
N THR A 341 -4.71 -2.57 0.27
CA THR A 341 -4.48 -1.50 -0.72
C THR A 341 -3.05 -0.96 -0.63
N ARG A 342 -2.47 -0.89 0.59
CA ARG A 342 -1.02 -0.62 0.78
C ARG A 342 -0.16 -1.71 0.14
N GLN A 343 -0.53 -2.99 0.28
CA GLN A 343 0.18 -4.10 -0.36
C GLN A 343 0.27 -3.91 -1.87
N LEU A 344 -0.86 -3.62 -2.53
CA LEU A 344 -0.92 -3.42 -3.98
C LEU A 344 -0.15 -2.17 -4.43
N MET A 345 -0.24 -1.10 -3.65
CA MET A 345 0.53 0.13 -3.86
C MET A 345 2.04 -0.15 -3.80
N HIS A 346 2.52 -0.84 -2.74
CA HIS A 346 3.94 -1.17 -2.59
C HIS A 346 4.45 -2.12 -3.69
N ALA A 347 3.65 -3.11 -4.09
CA ALA A 347 4.01 -4.01 -5.18
C ALA A 347 4.18 -3.26 -6.52
N GLN A 348 3.25 -2.36 -6.85
CA GLN A 348 3.38 -1.50 -8.03
C GLN A 348 4.56 -0.54 -7.94
N LYS A 349 4.77 0.06 -6.76
CA LYS A 349 5.90 0.95 -6.51
C LYS A 349 7.24 0.23 -6.71
N ALA A 350 7.38 -1.01 -6.24
CA ALA A 350 8.57 -1.82 -6.48
C ALA A 350 8.79 -2.10 -7.98
N CYS A 351 7.75 -2.48 -8.73
CA CYS A 351 7.87 -2.66 -10.19
C CYS A 351 8.26 -1.35 -10.90
N ARG A 352 7.66 -0.22 -10.51
CA ARG A 352 8.00 1.10 -11.07
C ARG A 352 9.45 1.48 -10.77
N LEU A 353 9.91 1.34 -9.53
CA LEU A 353 11.27 1.69 -9.11
C LEU A 353 12.32 0.84 -9.84
N PHE A 354 12.01 -0.45 -10.06
CA PHE A 354 12.83 -1.32 -10.89
C PHE A 354 12.96 -0.77 -12.33
N LEU A 355 11.85 -0.35 -12.95
CA LEU A 355 11.85 0.24 -14.28
C LEU A 355 12.49 1.64 -14.32
N GLN A 356 12.40 2.42 -13.25
CA GLN A 356 13.07 3.72 -13.12
C GLN A 356 14.59 3.56 -13.06
N ALA A 357 15.08 2.56 -12.32
CA ALA A 357 16.50 2.20 -12.31
C ALA A 357 16.98 1.82 -13.73
N ALA A 358 16.18 1.05 -14.47
CA ALA A 358 16.46 0.71 -15.87
C ALA A 358 16.51 1.95 -16.78
N LYS A 359 15.59 2.90 -16.59
CA LYS A 359 15.51 4.14 -17.37
C LYS A 359 16.60 5.17 -17.03
N GLY A 360 17.33 4.97 -15.93
CA GLY A 360 18.29 5.95 -15.42
C GLY A 360 17.67 7.09 -14.60
N VAL A 361 16.44 6.91 -14.09
CA VAL A 361 15.77 7.89 -13.22
C VAL A 361 16.19 7.66 -11.77
N ASN A 362 17.06 8.52 -11.27
CA ASN A 362 17.63 8.46 -9.92
C ASN A 362 18.07 7.02 -9.54
N THR A 363 18.97 6.44 -10.32
CA THR A 363 19.26 5.00 -10.30
C THR A 363 19.61 4.48 -8.91
N LEU A 364 20.44 5.19 -8.14
CA LEU A 364 20.86 4.76 -6.81
C LEU A 364 19.67 4.65 -5.86
N ASP A 365 18.89 5.71 -5.74
CA ASP A 365 17.72 5.75 -4.85
C ASP A 365 16.63 4.79 -5.32
N SER A 366 16.41 4.68 -6.64
CA SER A 366 15.46 3.71 -7.21
C SER A 366 15.78 2.28 -6.81
N ARG A 367 17.07 1.89 -6.75
CA ARG A 367 17.50 0.57 -6.28
C ARG A 367 17.29 0.37 -4.78
N ILE A 368 17.60 1.39 -3.97
CA ILE A 368 17.40 1.34 -2.51
C ILE A 368 15.91 1.26 -2.18
N PHE A 369 15.09 2.13 -2.78
CA PHE A 369 13.65 2.18 -2.52
C PHE A 369 12.90 1.01 -3.12
N PHE A 370 13.43 0.37 -4.17
CA PHE A 370 12.93 -0.93 -4.64
C PHE A 370 12.96 -1.94 -3.49
N SER A 371 14.10 -2.09 -2.81
CA SER A 371 14.26 -3.03 -1.69
C SER A 371 13.25 -2.74 -0.57
N ASN A 372 13.11 -1.47 -0.18
CA ASN A 372 12.14 -1.06 0.84
C ASN A 372 10.69 -1.37 0.43
N SER A 373 10.34 -1.12 -0.83
CA SER A 373 8.99 -1.39 -1.36
C SER A 373 8.73 -2.89 -1.47
N ASP A 374 9.72 -3.69 -1.85
CA ASP A 374 9.63 -5.15 -1.94
C ASP A 374 9.42 -5.81 -0.56
N VAL A 375 10.20 -5.37 0.44
CA VAL A 375 10.03 -5.79 1.84
C VAL A 375 8.64 -5.41 2.35
N SER A 376 8.18 -4.18 2.09
CA SER A 376 6.86 -3.71 2.55
C SER A 376 5.72 -4.47 1.86
N ALA A 377 5.80 -4.69 0.55
CA ALA A 377 4.82 -5.48 -0.20
C ALA A 377 4.74 -6.92 0.30
N THR A 378 5.88 -7.52 0.65
CA THR A 378 5.96 -8.88 1.20
C THR A 378 5.36 -8.93 2.62
N ALA A 379 5.71 -7.97 3.48
CA ALA A 379 5.19 -7.89 4.85
C ALA A 379 3.67 -7.67 4.88
N ASP A 380 3.15 -6.74 4.08
CA ASP A 380 1.70 -6.51 3.98
C ASP A 380 0.97 -7.73 3.42
N LEU A 381 1.53 -8.43 2.43
CA LEU A 381 0.92 -9.64 1.89
C LEU A 381 0.90 -10.80 2.90
N LYS A 382 1.94 -10.90 3.73
CA LYS A 382 1.96 -11.84 4.87
C LYS A 382 0.85 -11.51 5.86
N MET A 383 0.72 -10.24 6.24
CA MET A 383 -0.37 -9.76 7.12
C MET A 383 -1.76 -10.03 6.52
N MET A 384 -1.97 -9.88 5.21
CA MET A 384 -3.25 -10.23 4.57
C MET A 384 -3.59 -11.72 4.65
N ARG A 385 -2.58 -12.60 4.68
CA ARG A 385 -2.77 -14.05 4.72
C ARG A 385 -3.06 -14.55 6.13
N GLU A 386 -2.27 -14.14 7.10
CA GLU A 386 -2.38 -14.66 8.48
C GLU A 386 -3.18 -13.73 9.41
N GLY A 387 -3.24 -12.43 9.12
CA GLY A 387 -3.70 -11.38 10.03
C GLY A 387 -2.57 -10.90 10.96
N SER A 388 -2.88 -10.05 11.94
CA SER A 388 -1.93 -9.61 12.96
C SER A 388 -2.66 -9.26 14.25
N VAL A 389 -2.30 -9.89 15.37
CA VAL A 389 -2.89 -9.54 16.68
C VAL A 389 -2.43 -8.15 17.10
N ALA A 390 -1.13 -7.85 16.93
CA ALA A 390 -0.55 -6.57 17.27
C ALA A 390 -1.16 -5.39 16.50
N ALA A 391 -1.53 -5.60 15.23
CA ALA A 391 -2.15 -4.56 14.39
C ALA A 391 -3.69 -4.54 14.47
N ASP A 392 -4.31 -5.36 15.33
CA ASP A 392 -5.76 -5.62 15.35
C ASP A 392 -6.34 -5.91 13.95
N MET A 393 -5.70 -6.83 13.24
CA MET A 393 -6.08 -7.26 11.91
C MET A 393 -6.46 -8.74 11.94
N ALA A 394 -7.70 -9.07 11.59
CA ALA A 394 -8.12 -10.46 11.52
C ALA A 394 -7.45 -11.20 10.35
N ALA A 395 -7.44 -12.54 10.43
CA ALA A 395 -7.14 -13.37 9.26
C ALA A 395 -8.21 -13.17 8.17
N ALA A 396 -7.92 -13.60 6.93
CA ALA A 396 -8.81 -13.47 5.79
C ALA A 396 -10.28 -13.83 6.11
N PRO A 397 -11.28 -13.05 5.65
CA PRO A 397 -12.69 -13.23 6.03
C PRO A 397 -13.32 -14.51 5.47
N THR A 398 -12.78 -15.08 4.39
CA THR A 398 -13.25 -16.33 3.76
C THR A 398 -12.08 -17.19 3.27
N GLN A 399 -12.37 -18.45 2.97
CA GLN A 399 -11.40 -19.37 2.38
C GLN A 399 -10.97 -18.90 0.98
N LEU A 400 -11.91 -18.38 0.18
CA LEU A 400 -11.63 -17.81 -1.14
C LEU A 400 -10.62 -16.67 -1.07
N VAL A 401 -10.80 -15.72 -0.15
CA VAL A 401 -9.85 -14.60 0.04
C VAL A 401 -8.47 -15.12 0.49
N SER A 402 -8.43 -16.12 1.37
CA SER A 402 -7.19 -16.76 1.82
C SER A 402 -6.42 -17.42 0.67
N GLU A 403 -7.13 -18.16 -0.21
CA GLU A 403 -6.56 -18.80 -1.39
C GLU A 403 -6.01 -17.80 -2.40
N GLN A 404 -6.76 -16.72 -2.67
CA GLN A 404 -6.31 -15.66 -3.57
C GLN A 404 -5.03 -14.99 -3.07
N TYR A 405 -4.93 -14.65 -1.78
CA TYR A 405 -3.68 -14.13 -1.23
C TYR A 405 -2.55 -15.16 -1.23
N GLY A 406 -2.85 -16.46 -1.12
CA GLY A 406 -1.89 -17.54 -1.34
C GLY A 406 -1.33 -17.56 -2.77
N VAL A 407 -2.19 -17.41 -3.78
CA VAL A 407 -1.77 -17.29 -5.19
C VAL A 407 -0.93 -16.04 -5.41
N MET A 408 -1.37 -14.90 -4.86
CA MET A 408 -0.61 -13.65 -4.91
C MET A 408 0.77 -13.81 -4.28
N TRP A 409 0.87 -14.47 -3.12
CA TRP A 409 2.14 -14.71 -2.43
C TRP A 409 3.18 -15.39 -3.32
N LEU A 410 2.81 -16.53 -3.93
CA LEU A 410 3.72 -17.28 -4.80
C LEU A 410 4.12 -16.47 -6.04
N ARG A 411 3.18 -15.69 -6.61
CA ARG A 411 3.46 -14.82 -7.76
C ARG A 411 4.39 -13.66 -7.38
N TRP A 412 4.17 -13.05 -6.22
CA TRP A 412 4.98 -11.98 -5.69
C TRP A 412 6.40 -12.47 -5.42
N LEU A 413 6.58 -13.56 -4.66
CA LEU A 413 7.92 -14.11 -4.40
C LEU A 413 8.67 -14.43 -5.70
N SER A 414 7.98 -14.95 -6.72
CA SER A 414 8.60 -15.18 -8.03
C SER A 414 9.02 -13.88 -8.71
N LEU A 415 8.20 -12.82 -8.64
CA LEU A 415 8.46 -11.52 -9.27
C LEU A 415 9.51 -10.70 -8.50
N GLY A 416 9.38 -10.59 -7.18
CA GLY A 416 10.30 -9.90 -6.27
C GLY A 416 11.71 -10.49 -6.36
N ASN A 417 11.86 -11.82 -6.27
CA ASN A 417 13.16 -12.47 -6.45
C ASN A 417 13.75 -12.22 -7.85
N PHE A 418 12.91 -12.26 -8.89
CA PHE A 418 13.35 -11.93 -10.25
C PHE A 418 13.86 -10.48 -10.33
N MET A 419 13.14 -9.51 -9.78
CA MET A 419 13.59 -8.12 -9.77
C MET A 419 14.85 -7.93 -8.91
N ALA A 420 14.89 -8.48 -7.70
CA ALA A 420 16.02 -8.38 -6.78
C ALA A 420 17.33 -8.96 -7.36
N GLN A 421 17.24 -10.04 -8.13
CA GLN A 421 18.40 -10.61 -8.82
C GLN A 421 18.92 -9.72 -9.95
N ASN A 422 18.10 -8.84 -10.51
CA ASN A 422 18.43 -8.07 -11.70
C ASN A 422 18.58 -6.54 -11.47
N ILE A 423 18.17 -6.03 -10.32
CA ILE A 423 18.07 -4.58 -10.04
C ILE A 423 19.42 -3.84 -10.15
N ASN A 424 20.54 -4.53 -9.91
CA ASN A 424 21.87 -3.93 -9.92
C ASN A 424 22.45 -3.71 -11.32
N PHE A 425 21.91 -4.38 -12.34
CA PHE A 425 22.45 -4.34 -13.71
C PHE A 425 21.40 -4.03 -14.78
N VAL A 426 20.13 -3.89 -14.40
CA VAL A 426 19.07 -3.56 -15.37
C VAL A 426 19.34 -2.23 -16.07
N SER A 427 19.14 -2.22 -17.39
CA SER A 427 19.16 -1.03 -18.25
C SER A 427 17.91 -0.96 -19.15
N ASP A 428 17.76 0.12 -19.90
CA ASP A 428 16.67 0.30 -20.87
C ASP A 428 16.79 -0.61 -22.10
N GLU A 429 17.97 -1.19 -22.34
CA GLU A 429 18.24 -2.18 -23.40
C GLU A 429 17.73 -3.59 -23.05
N ASP A 430 17.41 -3.88 -21.78
CA ASP A 430 16.98 -5.19 -21.29
C ASP A 430 15.52 -5.54 -21.63
N HIS A 431 15.13 -5.43 -22.90
CA HIS A 431 13.75 -5.51 -23.36
C HIS A 431 12.95 -6.72 -22.86
N ARG A 432 13.57 -7.90 -22.81
CA ARG A 432 12.91 -9.12 -22.31
C ARG A 432 12.62 -9.03 -20.82
N LEU A 433 13.57 -8.49 -20.06
CA LEU A 433 13.46 -8.34 -18.63
C LEU A 433 12.35 -7.35 -18.28
N LEU A 434 12.39 -6.17 -18.91
CA LEU A 434 11.39 -5.12 -18.72
C LEU A 434 9.98 -5.62 -19.09
N GLN A 435 9.85 -6.42 -20.16
CA GLN A 435 8.57 -7.03 -20.55
C GLN A 435 8.04 -8.03 -19.50
N ILE A 436 8.91 -8.80 -18.84
CA ILE A 436 8.51 -9.72 -17.78
C ILE A 436 7.96 -8.94 -16.58
N VAL A 437 8.66 -7.88 -16.17
CA VAL A 437 8.22 -7.00 -15.07
C VAL A 437 6.91 -6.30 -15.42
N GLU A 438 6.78 -5.77 -16.64
CA GLU A 438 5.54 -5.15 -17.15
C GLU A 438 4.36 -6.11 -17.04
N ASN A 439 4.48 -7.29 -17.66
CA ASN A 439 3.39 -8.26 -17.73
C ASN A 439 3.01 -8.81 -16.35
N LYS A 440 4.02 -9.20 -15.54
CA LYS A 440 3.78 -9.78 -14.21
C LYS A 440 3.27 -8.72 -13.22
N GLY A 441 3.77 -7.49 -13.29
CA GLY A 441 3.29 -6.37 -12.46
C GLY A 441 1.83 -6.02 -12.74
N LYS A 442 1.44 -5.93 -14.03
CA LYS A 442 0.04 -5.73 -14.43
C LYS A 442 -0.87 -6.87 -13.96
N GLN A 443 -0.46 -8.12 -14.18
CA GLN A 443 -1.20 -9.29 -13.69
C GLN A 443 -1.35 -9.31 -12.17
N PHE A 444 -0.29 -8.97 -11.43
CA PHE A 444 -0.30 -8.96 -9.97
C PHE A 444 -1.35 -8.00 -9.42
N VAL A 445 -1.46 -6.79 -9.97
CA VAL A 445 -2.51 -5.84 -9.57
C VAL A 445 -3.90 -6.37 -9.86
N ASN A 446 -4.12 -7.02 -11.01
CA ASN A 446 -5.43 -7.58 -11.31
C ASN A 446 -5.85 -8.64 -10.28
N TYR A 447 -4.95 -9.53 -9.87
CA TYR A 447 -5.22 -10.50 -8.80
C TYR A 447 -5.53 -9.83 -7.47
N GLY A 448 -4.79 -8.80 -7.09
CA GLY A 448 -5.08 -8.12 -5.83
C GLY A 448 -6.34 -7.27 -5.84
N LEU A 449 -6.72 -6.69 -6.98
CA LEU A 449 -8.02 -6.02 -7.13
C LEU A 449 -9.18 -7.02 -7.02
N GLU A 450 -9.01 -8.24 -7.53
CA GLU A 450 -9.99 -9.33 -7.35
C GLU A 450 -10.09 -9.77 -5.88
N ALA A 451 -8.96 -9.89 -5.17
CA ALA A 451 -8.95 -10.19 -3.74
C ALA A 451 -9.61 -9.08 -2.92
N LEU A 452 -9.36 -7.81 -3.26
CA LEU A 452 -9.99 -6.65 -2.65
C LEU A 452 -11.51 -6.62 -2.89
N GLU A 453 -11.97 -7.01 -4.09
CA GLU A 453 -13.39 -7.14 -4.40
C GLU A 453 -14.07 -8.20 -3.53
N ASN A 454 -13.39 -9.31 -3.26
CA ASN A 454 -13.90 -10.35 -2.39
C ASN A 454 -13.94 -9.92 -0.91
N ILE A 455 -12.95 -9.14 -0.43
CA ILE A 455 -13.04 -8.49 0.89
C ILE A 455 -14.24 -7.55 0.94
N PHE A 456 -14.42 -6.73 -0.09
CA PHE A 456 -15.51 -5.78 -0.17
C PHE A 456 -16.89 -6.45 -0.12
N THR A 457 -17.07 -7.50 -0.92
CA THR A 457 -18.32 -8.29 -0.96
C THR A 457 -18.64 -8.86 0.42
N GLU A 458 -17.63 -9.42 1.10
CA GLU A 458 -17.79 -9.99 2.45
C GLU A 458 -18.05 -8.93 3.52
N CYS A 459 -17.42 -7.75 3.40
CA CYS A 459 -17.66 -6.61 4.29
C CYS A 459 -19.11 -6.13 4.19
N LYS A 460 -19.61 -5.88 2.96
CA LYS A 460 -21.01 -5.49 2.72
C LYS A 460 -22.00 -6.51 3.29
N LEU A 461 -21.68 -7.81 3.19
CA LEU A 461 -22.55 -8.88 3.69
C LEU A 461 -22.55 -9.00 5.22
N LYS A 462 -21.37 -8.91 5.86
CA LYS A 462 -21.19 -9.25 7.28
C LYS A 462 -21.14 -8.03 8.22
N ALA A 463 -20.88 -6.84 7.68
CA ALA A 463 -20.70 -5.61 8.44
C ALA A 463 -21.26 -4.40 7.67
N PRO A 464 -22.59 -4.35 7.43
CA PRO A 464 -23.23 -3.26 6.69
C PRO A 464 -23.08 -1.87 7.36
N GLU A 465 -22.70 -1.83 8.64
CA GLU A 465 -22.37 -0.61 9.39
C GLU A 465 -20.98 -0.03 9.04
N VAL A 466 -20.14 -0.79 8.34
CA VAL A 466 -18.84 -0.33 7.87
C VAL A 466 -19.01 0.33 6.50
N ASN A 467 -18.36 1.48 6.31
CA ASN A 467 -18.30 2.23 5.05
C ASN A 467 -17.42 1.51 4.00
N CYS A 468 -17.75 0.26 3.65
CA CYS A 468 -16.91 -0.62 2.85
C CYS A 468 -16.65 -0.06 1.43
N GLU A 469 -17.59 0.70 0.86
CA GLU A 469 -17.44 1.27 -0.49
C GLU A 469 -16.40 2.38 -0.48
N GLU A 470 -16.52 3.31 0.46
CA GLU A 470 -15.64 4.45 0.67
C GLU A 470 -14.21 3.97 0.96
N LEU A 471 -14.06 2.94 1.81
CA LEU A 471 -12.77 2.31 2.12
C LEU A 471 -12.13 1.66 0.90
N LYS A 472 -12.92 0.97 0.06
CA LYS A 472 -12.45 0.39 -1.19
C LYS A 472 -12.01 1.49 -2.17
N VAL A 473 -12.85 2.49 -2.39
CA VAL A 473 -12.62 3.55 -3.37
C VAL A 473 -11.39 4.38 -3.00
N THR A 474 -11.30 4.86 -1.76
CA THR A 474 -10.13 5.62 -1.26
C THR A 474 -8.85 4.78 -1.27
N GLY A 475 -8.93 3.49 -0.92
CA GLY A 475 -7.79 2.59 -1.00
C GLY A 475 -7.33 2.32 -2.44
N VAL A 476 -8.25 2.18 -3.39
CA VAL A 476 -7.94 2.01 -4.82
C VAL A 476 -7.25 3.25 -5.39
N GLN A 477 -7.61 4.47 -4.96
CA GLN A 477 -6.91 5.69 -5.40
C GLN A 477 -5.39 5.63 -5.16
N ARG A 478 -4.93 5.02 -4.05
CA ARG A 478 -3.49 4.86 -3.78
C ARG A 478 -2.80 4.00 -4.83
N ILE A 479 -3.49 2.95 -5.28
CA ILE A 479 -3.00 2.03 -6.31
C ILE A 479 -2.94 2.77 -7.65
N LEU A 480 -3.94 3.59 -7.97
CA LEU A 480 -4.02 4.32 -9.24
C LEU A 480 -2.86 5.32 -9.40
N ILE A 481 -2.42 5.97 -8.32
CA ILE A 481 -1.25 6.88 -8.36
C ILE A 481 0.02 6.12 -8.75
N GLN A 482 0.29 4.98 -8.12
CA GLN A 482 1.46 4.16 -8.47
C GLN A 482 1.35 3.56 -9.88
N LYS A 483 0.14 3.15 -10.27
CA LYS A 483 -0.14 2.63 -11.61
C LYS A 483 0.11 3.68 -12.70
N ALA A 484 -0.35 4.91 -12.51
CA ALA A 484 -0.12 6.00 -13.47
C ALA A 484 1.38 6.33 -13.60
N ALA A 485 2.11 6.38 -12.47
CA ALA A 485 3.56 6.58 -12.49
C ALA A 485 4.30 5.41 -13.16
N PHE A 486 3.83 4.17 -12.96
CA PHE A 486 4.35 2.97 -13.63
C PHE A 486 4.14 3.04 -15.16
N GLU A 487 2.94 3.44 -15.61
CA GLU A 487 2.62 3.63 -17.02
C GLU A 487 3.47 4.74 -17.67
N ALA A 488 3.69 5.84 -16.96
CA ALA A 488 4.56 6.94 -17.41
C ALA A 488 6.02 6.46 -17.64
N VAL A 489 6.56 5.64 -16.72
CA VAL A 489 7.91 5.08 -16.87
C VAL A 489 7.98 4.09 -18.04
N LEU A 490 6.95 3.26 -18.24
CA LEU A 490 6.88 2.36 -19.40
C LEU A 490 6.85 3.12 -20.73
N ILE A 491 6.10 4.22 -20.81
CA ILE A 491 6.11 5.13 -21.98
C ILE A 491 7.53 5.67 -22.21
N GLY A 492 8.23 6.09 -21.15
CA GLY A 492 9.60 6.58 -21.28
C GLY A 492 10.65 5.53 -21.63
N LEU A 493 10.40 4.26 -21.33
CA LEU A 493 11.18 3.12 -21.81
C LEU A 493 10.80 2.68 -23.25
N ALA A 494 9.94 3.44 -23.93
CA ALA A 494 9.40 3.12 -25.26
C ALA A 494 8.72 1.74 -25.33
N ARG A 495 8.10 1.29 -24.22
CA ARG A 495 7.43 -0.02 -24.11
C ARG A 495 5.95 0.14 -24.39
N ASN A 496 5.41 -0.62 -25.34
CA ASN A 496 3.99 -0.68 -25.67
C ASN A 496 3.30 0.70 -25.63
N VAL A 497 3.95 1.73 -26.19
CA VAL A 497 3.66 3.15 -25.92
C VAL A 497 2.18 3.47 -26.13
N THR A 498 1.59 2.99 -27.23
CA THR A 498 0.16 3.22 -27.52
C THR A 498 -0.76 2.65 -26.45
N GLU A 499 -0.53 1.42 -25.97
CA GLU A 499 -1.37 0.82 -24.93
C GLU A 499 -1.12 1.50 -23.58
N ASN A 500 0.14 1.78 -23.22
CA ASN A 500 0.45 2.43 -21.95
C ASN A 500 -0.07 3.89 -21.89
N LYS A 501 -0.08 4.63 -23.02
CA LYS A 501 -0.75 5.95 -23.09
C LYS A 501 -2.26 5.84 -22.83
N LYS A 502 -2.92 4.87 -23.48
CA LYS A 502 -4.34 4.61 -23.30
C LYS A 502 -4.66 4.20 -21.85
N GLU A 503 -3.90 3.26 -21.29
CA GLU A 503 -4.04 2.83 -19.89
C GLU A 503 -3.82 4.00 -18.93
N MET A 504 -2.83 4.87 -19.16
CA MET A 504 -2.58 6.05 -18.31
C MET A 504 -3.73 7.04 -18.29
N ILE A 505 -4.35 7.33 -19.45
CA ILE A 505 -5.55 8.18 -19.50
C ILE A 505 -6.72 7.51 -18.78
N GLN A 506 -6.89 6.19 -18.91
CA GLN A 506 -7.92 5.46 -18.16
C GLN A 506 -7.66 5.48 -16.66
N THR A 507 -6.40 5.37 -16.22
CA THR A 507 -5.99 5.48 -14.82
C THR A 507 -6.30 6.86 -14.26
N ILE A 508 -5.94 7.93 -14.99
CA ILE A 508 -6.27 9.33 -14.65
C ILE A 508 -7.79 9.50 -14.51
N ALA A 509 -8.56 9.09 -15.53
CA ALA A 509 -10.02 9.22 -15.52
C ALA A 509 -10.67 8.43 -14.37
N ARG A 510 -10.14 7.24 -14.04
CA ARG A 510 -10.64 6.44 -12.91
C ARG A 510 -10.32 7.10 -11.57
N PHE A 511 -9.13 7.69 -11.42
CA PHE A 511 -8.77 8.44 -10.22
C PHE A 511 -9.71 9.63 -10.02
N GLU A 512 -9.88 10.46 -11.04
CA GLU A 512 -10.76 11.64 -10.98
C GLU A 512 -12.22 11.27 -10.78
N GLY A 513 -12.70 10.23 -11.46
CA GLY A 513 -14.06 9.72 -11.27
C GLY A 513 -14.30 9.21 -9.84
N SER A 514 -13.32 8.50 -9.25
CA SER A 514 -13.40 8.06 -7.85
C SER A 514 -13.32 9.20 -6.86
N GLN A 515 -12.48 10.22 -7.14
CA GLN A 515 -12.34 11.42 -6.31
C GLN A 515 -13.66 12.20 -6.28
N SER A 516 -14.22 12.47 -7.46
CA SER A 516 -15.52 13.12 -7.59
C SER A 516 -16.63 12.30 -6.93
N GLY A 517 -16.62 10.97 -7.06
CA GLY A 517 -17.63 10.10 -6.45
C GLY A 517 -17.65 10.16 -4.92
N LEU A 518 -16.48 10.22 -4.29
CA LEU A 518 -16.34 10.35 -2.84
C LEU A 518 -16.90 11.71 -2.34
N ILE A 519 -16.80 12.76 -3.16
CA ILE A 519 -17.12 14.14 -2.76
C ILE A 519 -18.56 14.54 -3.15
N HIS A 520 -19.07 14.14 -4.32
CA HIS A 520 -20.27 14.74 -4.94
C HIS A 520 -21.48 13.80 -5.06
N GLN A 521 -21.41 12.59 -4.48
CA GLN A 521 -22.37 11.49 -4.62
C GLN A 521 -22.27 10.78 -5.97
N GLN A 522 -22.19 9.45 -5.92
CA GLN A 522 -22.34 8.57 -7.08
C GLN A 522 -23.22 7.36 -6.71
N PRO A 523 -23.82 6.65 -7.66
CA PRO A 523 -24.59 5.44 -7.37
C PRO A 523 -23.78 4.45 -6.52
N GLY A 524 -24.25 4.16 -5.30
CA GLY A 524 -23.59 3.25 -4.36
C GLY A 524 -22.54 3.89 -3.43
N LEU A 525 -22.19 5.17 -3.65
CA LEU A 525 -21.21 5.91 -2.87
C LEU A 525 -21.85 7.22 -2.34
N PRO A 526 -22.22 7.27 -1.06
CA PRO A 526 -22.85 8.44 -0.49
C PRO A 526 -21.89 9.63 -0.49
N ARG A 527 -22.46 10.83 -0.58
CA ARG A 527 -21.71 12.08 -0.44
C ARG A 527 -21.16 12.20 0.97
N THR A 528 -19.90 12.63 1.13
CA THR A 528 -19.45 13.11 2.44
C THR A 528 -20.08 14.47 2.78
N LEU A 529 -20.60 14.60 3.98
CA LEU A 529 -21.06 15.88 4.53
C LEU A 529 -20.06 16.47 5.53
N ASP A 530 -19.06 15.70 5.94
CA ASP A 530 -18.10 16.14 6.95
C ASP A 530 -17.06 17.08 6.32
N ILE A 531 -17.04 18.31 6.82
CA ILE A 531 -16.13 19.37 6.36
C ILE A 531 -14.64 18.98 6.45
N CYS A 532 -14.26 18.18 7.45
CA CYS A 532 -12.88 17.75 7.61
C CYS A 532 -12.53 16.68 6.59
N ILE A 533 -13.44 15.75 6.27
CA ILE A 533 -13.25 14.82 5.15
C ILE A 533 -13.09 15.59 3.83
N LEU A 534 -13.90 16.63 3.58
CA LEU A 534 -13.76 17.47 2.39
C LEU A 534 -12.37 18.12 2.33
N GLN A 535 -11.85 18.65 3.44
CA GLN A 535 -10.49 19.18 3.50
C GLN A 535 -9.43 18.13 3.17
N GLU A 536 -9.55 16.92 3.73
CA GLU A 536 -8.60 15.85 3.42
C GLU A 536 -8.63 15.47 1.94
N MET A 537 -9.81 15.47 1.32
CA MET A 537 -9.95 15.21 -0.12
C MET A 537 -9.42 16.37 -0.97
N LYS A 538 -9.55 17.63 -0.52
CA LYS A 538 -8.91 18.77 -1.17
C LYS A 538 -7.39 18.63 -1.15
N HIS A 539 -6.79 18.24 -0.02
CA HIS A 539 -5.35 17.97 0.05
C HIS A 539 -4.91 16.87 -0.94
N VAL A 540 -5.72 15.83 -1.13
CA VAL A 540 -5.47 14.81 -2.17
C VAL A 540 -5.46 15.46 -3.56
N ASP A 541 -6.43 16.32 -3.86
CA ASP A 541 -6.55 16.99 -5.16
C ASP A 541 -5.41 18.00 -5.42
N ASP A 542 -4.97 18.71 -4.37
CA ASP A 542 -3.85 19.64 -4.41
C ASP A 542 -2.53 18.94 -4.77
N LEU A 543 -2.33 17.71 -4.28
CA LEU A 543 -1.18 16.88 -4.66
C LEU A 543 -1.36 16.27 -6.05
N TRP A 544 -2.58 15.85 -6.39
CA TRP A 544 -2.90 15.20 -7.66
C TRP A 544 -2.78 16.14 -8.87
N THR A 545 -3.24 17.38 -8.77
CA THR A 545 -3.29 18.33 -9.89
C THR A 545 -1.92 18.56 -10.57
N PRO A 546 -0.85 18.96 -9.85
CA PRO A 546 0.48 19.10 -10.45
C PRO A 546 1.06 17.76 -10.92
N PHE A 547 0.74 16.65 -10.24
CA PHE A 547 1.18 15.31 -10.65
C PHE A 547 0.54 14.88 -11.98
N LYS A 548 -0.78 15.07 -12.14
CA LYS A 548 -1.51 14.84 -13.39
C LYS A 548 -0.93 15.64 -14.54
N SER A 549 -0.59 16.91 -14.31
CA SER A 549 0.05 17.75 -15.33
C SER A 549 1.33 17.11 -15.88
N LEU A 550 2.18 16.56 -15.03
CA LEU A 550 3.40 15.85 -15.46
C LEU A 550 3.09 14.54 -16.20
N LEU A 551 2.09 13.78 -15.75
CA LEU A 551 1.63 12.58 -16.47
C LEU A 551 1.17 12.92 -17.89
N LEU A 552 0.45 14.03 -18.06
CA LEU A 552 0.01 14.51 -19.38
C LEU A 552 1.18 14.98 -20.24
N GLN A 553 2.22 15.59 -19.66
CA GLN A 553 3.45 15.90 -20.41
C GLN A 553 4.13 14.62 -20.94
N VAL A 554 4.21 13.56 -20.13
CA VAL A 554 4.72 12.24 -20.59
C VAL A 554 3.82 11.64 -21.66
N HIS A 555 2.50 11.74 -21.50
CA HIS A 555 1.52 11.33 -22.51
C HIS A 555 1.78 12.04 -23.84
N ASP A 556 2.08 13.34 -23.81
CA ASP A 556 2.24 14.19 -24.98
C ASP A 556 3.65 14.12 -25.59
N GLY A 557 4.58 13.39 -24.95
CA GLY A 557 5.87 13.00 -25.52
C GLY A 557 7.08 13.45 -24.71
N ASP A 558 6.91 14.22 -23.63
CA ASP A 558 8.02 14.55 -22.72
C ASP A 558 8.26 13.41 -21.72
N HIS A 559 8.95 12.39 -22.20
CA HIS A 559 9.43 11.28 -21.39
C HIS A 559 10.90 11.45 -20.97
N SER A 560 11.36 12.71 -20.78
CA SER A 560 12.72 12.98 -20.32
C SER A 560 12.98 12.43 -18.92
N VAL A 561 14.24 12.16 -18.60
CA VAL A 561 14.64 11.74 -17.24
C VAL A 561 14.27 12.82 -16.21
N ALA A 562 14.33 14.10 -16.58
CA ALA A 562 13.95 15.21 -15.69
C ALA A 562 12.46 15.19 -15.33
N THR A 563 11.58 14.96 -16.30
CA THR A 563 10.12 14.89 -16.08
C THR A 563 9.76 13.65 -15.26
N LEU A 564 10.36 12.49 -15.57
CA LEU A 564 10.18 11.27 -14.78
C LEU A 564 10.77 11.38 -13.36
N LEU A 565 11.86 12.14 -13.18
CA LEU A 565 12.44 12.44 -11.86
C LEU A 565 11.51 13.33 -11.03
N THR A 566 10.83 14.28 -11.67
CA THR A 566 9.84 15.13 -10.99
C THR A 566 8.63 14.29 -10.55
N ILE A 567 8.10 13.42 -11.43
CA ILE A 567 7.05 12.44 -11.09
C ILE A 567 7.49 11.56 -9.92
N TRP A 568 8.75 11.09 -9.94
CA TRP A 568 9.33 10.30 -8.84
C TRP A 568 9.29 11.08 -7.52
N GLY A 569 9.77 12.33 -7.51
CA GLY A 569 9.81 13.18 -6.31
C GLY A 569 8.43 13.53 -5.74
N MET A 570 7.36 13.49 -6.54
CA MET A 570 6.00 13.67 -6.03
C MET A 570 5.43 12.42 -5.37
N THR A 571 6.01 11.24 -5.65
CA THR A 571 5.62 9.95 -5.02
C THR A 571 6.64 9.50 -3.97
N TRP A 572 7.56 10.39 -3.60
CA TRP A 572 8.59 10.15 -2.61
C TRP A 572 9.18 11.46 -2.10
N ASP A 573 8.97 11.72 -0.81
CA ASP A 573 9.60 12.80 -0.07
C ASP A 573 10.08 12.28 1.30
N ALA A 574 11.40 12.33 1.54
CA ALA A 574 12.04 12.02 2.81
C ALA A 574 11.61 10.70 3.50
N GLY A 575 11.38 9.61 2.75
CA GLY A 575 10.93 8.34 3.36
C GLY A 575 9.46 8.03 3.13
N VAL A 576 8.67 9.01 2.70
CA VAL A 576 7.21 8.98 2.68
C VAL A 576 6.71 9.23 1.27
N ASP A 577 5.65 8.53 0.86
CA ASP A 577 4.90 8.88 -0.34
C ASP A 577 3.79 9.86 0.08
N PRO A 578 3.91 11.17 -0.22
CA PRO A 578 3.02 12.18 0.34
C PRO A 578 1.57 11.98 -0.11
N MET A 579 1.36 11.57 -1.36
CA MET A 579 0.02 11.25 -1.88
C MET A 579 -0.58 10.02 -1.20
N SER A 580 0.19 8.93 -1.05
CA SER A 580 -0.29 7.75 -0.34
C SER A 580 -0.54 8.04 1.14
N ALA A 581 0.28 8.88 1.78
CA ALA A 581 0.10 9.29 3.16
C ALA A 581 -1.20 10.09 3.33
N GLN A 582 -1.46 11.05 2.44
CA GLN A 582 -2.68 11.85 2.47
C GLN A 582 -3.93 11.00 2.21
N LEU A 583 -3.89 10.07 1.25
CA LEU A 583 -4.96 9.08 1.05
C LEU A 583 -5.12 8.11 2.23
N THR A 584 -4.10 7.96 3.07
CA THR A 584 -4.20 7.22 4.34
C THR A 584 -4.94 7.98 5.40
N VAL A 585 -4.73 9.29 5.49
CA VAL A 585 -5.51 10.16 6.35
C VAL A 585 -6.98 10.19 5.89
N ALA A 586 -7.23 10.43 4.61
CA ALA A 586 -8.58 10.47 4.04
C ALA A 586 -9.34 9.15 4.25
N MET A 587 -8.71 8.00 3.95
CA MET A 587 -9.34 6.70 4.16
C MET A 587 -9.73 6.47 5.63
N ARG A 588 -8.90 6.86 6.59
CA ARG A 588 -9.24 6.76 8.03
C ARG A 588 -10.41 7.69 8.40
N ALA A 589 -10.48 8.87 7.81
CA ALA A 589 -11.59 9.79 8.03
C ALA A 589 -12.92 9.19 7.52
N TYR A 590 -12.93 8.60 6.31
CA TYR A 590 -14.10 7.83 5.82
C TYR A 590 -14.40 6.59 6.67
N ALA A 591 -13.36 5.92 7.14
CA ALA A 591 -13.47 4.76 8.02
C ALA A 591 -14.25 5.08 9.29
N ASP A 592 -13.99 6.25 9.87
CA ASP A 592 -14.60 6.75 11.10
C ASP A 592 -15.94 7.45 10.84
N GLY A 593 -16.19 7.88 9.60
CA GLY A 593 -17.36 8.66 9.19
C GLY A 593 -17.29 10.13 9.61
N ARG A 594 -16.12 10.58 10.06
CA ARG A 594 -15.81 11.96 10.45
C ARG A 594 -14.32 12.22 10.28
N GLY A 595 -13.95 13.40 9.82
CA GLY A 595 -12.56 13.82 9.73
C GLY A 595 -12.07 14.50 11.00
N VAL A 596 -10.76 14.75 11.06
CA VAL A 596 -10.16 15.61 12.07
C VAL A 596 -9.35 16.67 11.34
N CYS A 597 -9.86 17.89 11.29
CA CYS A 597 -9.18 19.03 10.68
C CYS A 597 -7.90 19.37 11.48
N THR A 598 -6.77 18.78 11.09
CA THR A 598 -5.45 19.05 11.70
C THR A 598 -4.44 19.41 10.61
N PRO A 599 -3.95 20.67 10.56
CA PRO A 599 -4.30 21.80 11.42
C PRO A 599 -5.77 22.25 11.26
N PRO A 600 -6.30 23.09 12.17
CA PRO A 600 -7.61 23.69 12.00
C PRO A 600 -7.76 24.32 10.62
N LEU A 601 -8.98 24.31 10.06
CA LEU A 601 -9.24 24.89 8.74
C LEU A 601 -8.78 26.35 8.70
N THR A 602 -7.83 26.62 7.83
CA THR A 602 -7.38 27.98 7.53
C THR A 602 -7.54 28.22 6.04
N ALA A 603 -8.25 29.29 5.69
CA ALA A 603 -8.28 29.81 4.34
C ALA A 603 -7.59 31.17 4.32
N SER A 604 -6.79 31.41 3.30
CA SER A 604 -6.25 32.73 3.03
C SER A 604 -7.39 33.70 2.71
N ARG A 605 -7.14 34.98 2.92
CA ARG A 605 -8.06 36.05 2.52
C ARG A 605 -8.48 35.94 1.06
N GLN A 606 -7.52 35.67 0.16
CA GLN A 606 -7.78 35.56 -1.28
C GLN A 606 -8.71 34.39 -1.59
N GLU A 607 -8.52 33.27 -0.91
CA GLU A 607 -9.40 32.10 -1.02
C GLU A 607 -10.84 32.41 -0.57
N LEU A 608 -10.99 33.13 0.54
CA LEU A 608 -12.31 33.55 1.03
C LEU A 608 -13.00 34.51 0.06
N GLU A 609 -12.26 35.48 -0.51
CA GLU A 609 -12.76 36.42 -1.51
C GLU A 609 -13.20 35.71 -2.80
N SER A 610 -12.40 34.78 -3.31
CA SER A 610 -12.74 33.96 -4.47
C SER A 610 -14.00 33.13 -4.24
N ALA A 611 -14.13 32.48 -3.08
CA ALA A 611 -15.31 31.67 -2.79
C ALA A 611 -16.61 32.48 -2.74
N ILE A 612 -16.59 33.67 -2.13
CA ILE A 612 -17.75 34.58 -2.10
C ILE A 612 -18.13 35.03 -3.51
N LYS A 613 -17.12 35.31 -4.35
CA LYS A 613 -17.31 35.69 -5.75
C LYS A 613 -17.96 34.55 -6.56
N GLU A 614 -17.45 33.33 -6.45
CA GLU A 614 -17.99 32.16 -7.16
C GLU A 614 -19.43 31.84 -6.69
N LEU A 615 -19.73 31.97 -5.39
CA LEU A 615 -21.11 31.89 -4.88
C LEU A 615 -22.02 32.99 -5.44
N GLY A 616 -21.46 34.18 -5.66
CA GLY A 616 -22.12 35.27 -6.36
C GLY A 616 -22.51 34.91 -7.79
N PHE A 617 -21.62 34.25 -8.52
CA PHE A 617 -21.87 33.76 -9.88
C PHE A 617 -22.86 32.59 -9.91
N LEU A 618 -22.82 31.68 -8.94
CA LEU A 618 -23.82 30.61 -8.80
C LEU A 618 -25.24 31.20 -8.71
N ARG A 619 -25.46 32.21 -7.87
CA ARG A 619 -26.76 32.91 -7.76
C ARG A 619 -27.23 33.45 -9.12
N ALA A 620 -26.35 34.13 -9.86
CA ALA A 620 -26.70 34.66 -11.17
C ALA A 620 -26.95 33.56 -12.22
N GLY A 621 -26.17 32.48 -12.18
CA GLY A 621 -26.30 31.34 -13.08
C GLY A 621 -27.65 30.66 -12.95
N THR A 622 -28.22 30.53 -11.74
CA THR A 622 -29.57 29.94 -11.55
C THR A 622 -30.64 30.72 -12.32
N GLN A 623 -30.54 32.06 -12.35
CA GLN A 623 -31.48 32.92 -13.05
C GLN A 623 -31.24 32.91 -14.56
N LYS A 624 -29.96 32.90 -14.98
CA LYS A 624 -29.56 32.78 -16.38
C LYS A 624 -30.07 31.49 -17.00
N TRP A 625 -29.93 30.36 -16.31
CA TRP A 625 -30.43 29.06 -16.78
C TRP A 625 -31.94 29.15 -17.05
N ALA A 626 -32.72 29.56 -16.05
CA ALA A 626 -34.18 29.67 -16.18
C ALA A 626 -34.61 30.64 -17.29
N LYS A 627 -33.93 31.78 -17.42
CA LYS A 627 -34.14 32.74 -18.51
C LYS A 627 -34.05 32.06 -19.88
N HIS A 628 -32.98 31.31 -20.14
CA HIS A 628 -32.78 30.68 -21.45
C HIS A 628 -33.77 29.54 -21.71
N VAL A 629 -34.14 28.77 -20.69
CA VAL A 629 -35.19 27.75 -20.87
C VAL A 629 -36.53 28.39 -21.21
N LEU A 630 -36.91 29.47 -20.52
CA LEU A 630 -38.16 30.19 -20.77
C LEU A 630 -38.17 30.90 -22.13
N LEU A 631 -37.04 31.48 -22.57
CA LEU A 631 -36.89 32.05 -23.91
C LEU A 631 -37.11 30.99 -25.00
N SER A 632 -36.59 29.78 -24.77
CA SER A 632 -36.80 28.65 -25.68
C SER A 632 -38.26 28.24 -25.76
N ASP A 633 -38.95 28.24 -24.62
CA ASP A 633 -40.37 27.85 -24.53
C ASP A 633 -41.31 28.81 -25.28
N ILE A 634 -41.08 30.12 -25.18
CA ILE A 634 -41.84 31.11 -25.98
C ILE A 634 -41.50 31.09 -27.48
N GLY A 635 -40.50 30.31 -27.90
CA GLY A 635 -40.11 30.13 -29.29
C GLY A 635 -39.04 31.08 -29.80
N ILE A 636 -38.40 31.89 -28.94
CA ILE A 636 -37.28 32.75 -29.32
C ILE A 636 -36.01 31.89 -29.40
N ASP A 637 -35.44 31.77 -30.61
CA ASP A 637 -34.18 31.08 -30.88
C ASP A 637 -34.06 29.73 -30.16
N ARG A 638 -35.14 28.93 -30.22
CA ARG A 638 -35.39 27.74 -29.38
C ARG A 638 -34.15 26.85 -29.19
N ALA A 639 -33.49 26.50 -30.28
CA ALA A 639 -32.33 25.60 -30.27
C ALA A 639 -31.10 26.22 -29.60
N GLU A 640 -30.83 27.50 -29.87
CA GLU A 640 -29.71 28.23 -29.29
C GLU A 640 -29.90 28.40 -27.79
N ASN A 641 -31.09 28.86 -27.37
CA ASN A 641 -31.43 29.05 -25.97
C ASN A 641 -31.41 27.73 -25.17
N MET A 642 -31.87 26.61 -25.75
CA MET A 642 -31.70 25.30 -25.09
C MET A 642 -30.23 24.93 -24.92
N ASN A 643 -29.40 25.13 -25.97
CA ASN A 643 -27.98 24.84 -25.89
C ASN A 643 -27.30 25.68 -24.80
N ILE A 644 -27.62 26.98 -24.71
CA ILE A 644 -27.10 27.86 -23.66
C ILE A 644 -27.60 27.42 -22.28
N SER A 645 -28.85 26.97 -22.15
CA SER A 645 -29.38 26.48 -20.87
C SER A 645 -28.66 25.22 -20.38
N HIS A 646 -28.41 24.25 -21.26
CA HIS A 646 -27.66 23.04 -20.94
C HIS A 646 -26.20 23.36 -20.57
N ALA A 647 -25.56 24.25 -21.31
CA ALA A 647 -24.22 24.73 -20.99
C ALA A 647 -24.19 25.42 -19.62
N THR A 648 -25.16 26.31 -19.35
CA THR A 648 -25.26 27.03 -18.06
C THR A 648 -25.51 26.07 -16.89
N LEU A 649 -26.34 25.05 -17.07
CA LEU A 649 -26.59 24.04 -16.03
C LEU A 649 -25.34 23.21 -15.74
N LYS A 650 -24.59 22.83 -16.78
CA LYS A 650 -23.30 22.13 -16.63
C LYS A 650 -22.28 23.00 -15.91
N ASP A 651 -22.19 24.28 -16.28
CA ASP A 651 -21.28 25.24 -15.64
C ASP A 651 -21.65 25.44 -14.17
N LEU A 652 -22.94 25.56 -13.85
CA LEU A 652 -23.44 25.64 -12.47
C LEU A 652 -23.05 24.40 -11.64
N SER A 653 -23.27 23.19 -12.18
CA SER A 653 -22.89 21.95 -11.50
C SER A 653 -21.38 21.91 -11.24
N THR A 654 -20.58 22.21 -12.26
CA THR A 654 -19.11 22.22 -12.17
C THR A 654 -18.62 23.26 -11.14
N GLN A 655 -19.20 24.45 -11.15
CA GLN A 655 -18.84 25.53 -10.22
C GLN A 655 -19.25 25.17 -8.79
N LEU A 656 -20.43 24.60 -8.58
CA LEU A 656 -20.91 24.18 -7.27
C LEU A 656 -20.05 23.05 -6.70
N GLU A 657 -19.68 22.07 -7.55
CA GLU A 657 -18.75 21.01 -7.19
C GLU A 657 -17.42 21.59 -6.70
N ARG A 658 -16.80 22.51 -7.46
CA ARG A 658 -15.56 23.19 -7.06
C ARG A 658 -15.66 23.97 -5.76
N VAL A 659 -16.79 24.63 -5.50
CA VAL A 659 -16.99 25.37 -4.25
C VAL A 659 -17.16 24.42 -3.05
N ILE A 660 -17.75 23.24 -3.26
CA ILE A 660 -17.87 22.20 -2.23
C ILE A 660 -16.53 21.51 -1.97
N SER A 661 -15.79 21.16 -3.03
CA SER A 661 -14.53 20.41 -2.94
C SER A 661 -13.31 21.28 -2.63
N GLY A 662 -13.41 22.59 -2.84
CA GLY A 662 -12.24 23.45 -3.06
C GLY A 662 -11.61 23.21 -4.43
N ASP A 663 -10.77 24.14 -4.88
CA ASP A 663 -10.02 24.08 -6.14
C ASP A 663 -8.84 25.06 -6.05
N THR A 664 -7.62 24.53 -5.88
CA THR A 664 -6.42 25.37 -5.77
C THR A 664 -6.13 26.18 -7.04
N SER A 665 -6.50 25.67 -8.23
CA SER A 665 -6.29 26.40 -9.48
C SER A 665 -7.18 27.64 -9.60
N ALA A 666 -8.34 27.61 -8.95
CA ALA A 666 -9.27 28.72 -8.84
C ALA A 666 -9.11 29.53 -7.54
N THR A 667 -8.11 29.21 -6.71
CA THR A 667 -7.92 29.79 -5.37
C THR A 667 -9.18 29.63 -4.53
N LEU A 668 -9.79 28.44 -4.53
CA LEU A 668 -10.98 28.11 -3.76
C LEU A 668 -10.62 27.19 -2.59
N PRO A 669 -10.94 27.58 -1.34
CA PRO A 669 -10.83 26.68 -0.20
C PRO A 669 -12.04 25.72 -0.19
N VAL A 670 -11.97 24.67 0.61
CA VAL A 670 -13.21 23.98 1.00
C VAL A 670 -14.07 24.92 1.87
N PRO A 671 -15.38 24.64 2.04
CA PRO A 671 -16.19 25.36 3.02
C PRO A 671 -15.52 25.40 4.40
N ILE A 672 -15.57 26.54 5.07
CA ILE A 672 -14.85 26.76 6.35
C ILE A 672 -15.69 26.52 7.61
N MET A 673 -17.00 26.26 7.44
CA MET A 673 -17.90 25.85 8.51
C MET A 673 -18.90 24.79 8.02
N GLN A 674 -19.34 23.90 8.91
CA GLN A 674 -20.28 22.83 8.58
C GLN A 674 -21.61 23.37 8.01
N VAL A 675 -22.13 24.46 8.58
CA VAL A 675 -23.37 25.09 8.08
C VAL A 675 -23.27 25.51 6.61
N VAL A 676 -22.08 25.85 6.13
CA VAL A 676 -21.85 26.20 4.72
C VAL A 676 -21.94 24.96 3.85
N VAL A 677 -21.31 23.84 4.28
CA VAL A 677 -21.42 22.55 3.59
C VAL A 677 -22.88 22.13 3.45
N ASP A 678 -23.64 22.18 4.55
CA ASP A 678 -25.05 21.77 4.58
C ASP A 678 -25.88 22.58 3.57
N ARG A 679 -25.64 23.90 3.45
CA ARG A 679 -26.33 24.77 2.49
C ARG A 679 -25.94 24.52 1.04
N LEU A 680 -24.66 24.22 0.78
CA LEU A 680 -24.20 23.92 -0.58
C LEU A 680 -24.70 22.56 -1.05
N VAL A 681 -24.76 21.58 -0.15
CA VAL A 681 -25.32 20.26 -0.44
C VAL A 681 -26.81 20.36 -0.75
N ASP A 682 -27.57 21.10 0.07
CA ASP A 682 -28.99 21.37 -0.14
C ASP A 682 -29.26 22.08 -1.49
N LEU A 683 -28.35 22.96 -1.92
CA LEU A 683 -28.39 23.57 -3.25
C LEU A 683 -28.09 22.56 -4.37
N ALA A 684 -27.11 21.68 -4.16
CA ALA A 684 -26.69 20.70 -5.16
C ALA A 684 -27.75 19.61 -5.41
N GLU A 685 -28.49 19.21 -4.38
CA GLU A 685 -29.62 18.27 -4.51
C GLU A 685 -30.72 18.85 -5.39
N ASP A 686 -31.18 20.07 -5.10
CA ASP A 686 -32.20 20.74 -5.92
C ASP A 686 -31.72 21.02 -7.35
N LEU A 687 -30.43 21.31 -7.53
CA LEU A 687 -29.85 21.53 -8.84
C LEU A 687 -29.85 20.25 -9.68
N ALA A 688 -29.68 19.08 -9.08
CA ALA A 688 -29.75 17.80 -9.80
C ALA A 688 -31.18 17.51 -10.29
N ASP A 689 -32.19 17.90 -9.52
CA ASP A 689 -33.60 17.64 -9.84
C ASP A 689 -34.13 18.49 -11.00
N VAL A 690 -33.49 19.63 -11.31
CA VAL A 690 -34.02 20.56 -12.33
C VAL A 690 -34.09 19.98 -13.74
N GLN A 691 -33.29 18.96 -14.04
CA GLN A 691 -33.30 18.29 -15.36
C GLN A 691 -34.61 17.55 -15.64
N SER A 692 -35.37 17.22 -14.59
CA SER A 692 -36.62 16.46 -14.68
C SER A 692 -37.88 17.34 -14.71
N LEU A 693 -37.72 18.66 -14.56
CA LEU A 693 -38.83 19.59 -14.42
C LEU A 693 -39.50 19.92 -15.75
N THR A 694 -40.78 20.30 -15.66
CA THR A 694 -41.56 20.88 -16.76
C THR A 694 -41.33 22.39 -16.86
N VAL A 695 -41.73 22.97 -17.99
CA VAL A 695 -41.63 24.40 -18.28
C VAL A 695 -42.21 25.26 -17.15
N ASP A 696 -43.42 24.93 -16.70
CA ASP A 696 -44.12 25.70 -15.66
C ASP A 696 -43.41 25.65 -14.31
N GLN A 697 -42.59 24.62 -14.06
CA GLN A 697 -41.85 24.44 -12.82
C GLN A 697 -40.50 25.15 -12.81
N TYR A 698 -39.94 25.54 -13.97
CA TYR A 698 -38.63 26.19 -14.02
C TYR A 698 -38.60 27.55 -13.34
N ALA A 699 -39.69 28.32 -13.41
CA ALA A 699 -39.78 29.61 -12.74
C ALA A 699 -39.64 29.45 -11.22
N ASP A 700 -40.43 28.56 -10.63
CA ASP A 700 -40.42 28.28 -9.19
C ASP A 700 -39.10 27.65 -8.75
N ALA A 701 -38.59 26.67 -9.50
CA ALA A 701 -37.31 26.03 -9.21
C ALA A 701 -36.15 27.03 -9.24
N SER A 702 -36.15 27.98 -10.20
CA SER A 702 -35.14 29.04 -10.26
C SER A 702 -35.17 29.96 -9.03
N LEU A 703 -36.35 30.21 -8.47
CA LEU A 703 -36.51 31.05 -7.28
C LEU A 703 -36.04 30.30 -6.03
N ASN A 704 -36.40 29.02 -5.93
CA ASN A 704 -35.95 28.15 -4.84
C ASN A 704 -34.40 27.98 -4.85
N LEU A 705 -33.80 27.71 -6.01
CA LEU A 705 -32.35 27.68 -6.17
C LEU A 705 -31.69 29.02 -5.82
N LEU A 706 -32.30 30.15 -6.19
CA LEU A 706 -31.82 31.47 -5.79
C LEU A 706 -31.86 31.66 -4.28
N GLN A 707 -32.94 31.26 -3.62
CA GLN A 707 -33.07 31.34 -2.17
C GLN A 707 -32.00 30.51 -1.46
N LYS A 708 -31.80 29.25 -1.89
CA LYS A 708 -30.77 28.37 -1.32
C LYS A 708 -29.35 28.92 -1.55
N SER A 709 -29.07 29.46 -2.73
CA SER A 709 -27.78 30.09 -3.02
C SER A 709 -27.57 31.43 -2.28
N GLU A 710 -28.63 32.21 -2.00
CA GLU A 710 -28.58 33.36 -1.09
C GLU A 710 -28.30 32.94 0.37
N LEU A 711 -28.87 31.83 0.84
CA LEU A 711 -28.57 31.27 2.17
C LEU A 711 -27.13 30.77 2.26
N ALA A 712 -26.64 30.08 1.23
CA ALA A 712 -25.27 29.56 1.18
C ALA A 712 -24.23 30.69 1.20
N ILE A 713 -24.39 31.73 0.36
CA ILE A 713 -23.45 32.86 0.34
C ILE A 713 -23.50 33.65 1.65
N THR A 714 -24.67 33.82 2.27
CA THR A 714 -24.80 34.51 3.56
C THR A 714 -24.04 33.75 4.65
N ALA A 715 -24.27 32.45 4.77
CA ALA A 715 -23.54 31.60 5.72
C ALA A 715 -22.03 31.63 5.48
N TYR A 716 -21.60 31.67 4.20
CA TYR A 716 -20.19 31.76 3.86
C TYR A 716 -19.58 33.11 4.27
N ILE A 717 -20.28 34.23 4.04
CA ILE A 717 -19.81 35.56 4.44
C ILE A 717 -19.63 35.64 5.95
N ASP A 718 -20.58 35.13 6.72
CA ASP A 718 -20.51 35.10 8.18
C ASP A 718 -19.29 34.29 8.65
N ALA A 719 -19.11 33.09 8.08
CA ALA A 719 -17.94 32.25 8.34
C ALA A 719 -16.62 32.96 8.00
N ALA A 720 -16.56 33.59 6.83
CA ALA A 720 -15.37 34.26 6.32
C ALA A 720 -15.02 35.48 7.18
N PHE A 721 -16.03 36.20 7.67
CA PHE A 721 -15.85 37.34 8.56
C PHE A 721 -15.33 36.92 9.93
N ASP A 722 -15.85 35.83 10.49
CA ASP A 722 -15.38 35.25 11.74
C ASP A 722 -13.93 34.77 11.65
N MET A 723 -13.56 34.15 10.52
CA MET A 723 -12.19 33.71 10.24
C MET A 723 -11.25 34.89 9.97
N ASN A 724 -11.69 35.86 9.16
CA ASN A 724 -10.90 37.01 8.75
C ASN A 724 -11.79 38.24 8.49
N ARG A 725 -11.83 39.14 9.48
CA ARG A 725 -12.63 40.39 9.43
C ARG A 725 -12.28 41.34 8.30
N ASN A 726 -11.14 41.16 7.63
CA ASN A 726 -10.72 41.99 6.51
C ASN A 726 -11.36 41.57 5.18
N VAL A 727 -12.07 40.43 5.12
CA VAL A 727 -12.77 39.98 3.90
C VAL A 727 -13.95 40.91 3.62
N PRO A 728 -14.05 41.53 2.42
CA PRO A 728 -15.11 42.48 2.07
C PRO A 728 -16.41 41.76 1.68
N GLY A 729 -16.85 40.77 2.48
CA GLY A 729 -17.90 39.81 2.10
C GLY A 729 -19.24 40.46 1.74
N ALA A 730 -19.72 41.42 2.54
CA ALA A 730 -20.96 42.15 2.24
C ALA A 730 -20.88 42.95 0.94
N ARG A 731 -19.72 43.60 0.67
CA ARG A 731 -19.48 44.38 -0.54
C ARG A 731 -19.41 43.50 -1.78
N SER A 732 -18.67 42.38 -1.70
CA SER A 732 -18.58 41.38 -2.76
C SER A 732 -19.94 40.75 -3.09
N SER A 733 -20.71 40.40 -2.05
CA SER A 733 -22.06 39.87 -2.20
C SER A 733 -23.01 40.86 -2.85
N LEU A 734 -22.95 42.13 -2.46
CA LEU A 734 -23.78 43.18 -3.06
C LEU A 734 -23.42 43.42 -4.53
N ALA A 735 -22.14 43.45 -4.87
CA ALA A 735 -21.66 43.59 -6.25
C ALA A 735 -22.11 42.42 -7.13
N SER A 736 -21.92 41.18 -6.68
CA SER A 736 -22.38 40.00 -7.42
C SER A 736 -23.91 39.89 -7.48
N SER A 737 -24.64 40.45 -6.50
CA SER A 737 -26.11 40.52 -6.53
C SER A 737 -26.62 41.38 -7.68
N LEU A 738 -25.86 42.38 -8.16
CA LEU A 738 -26.25 43.15 -9.36
C LEU A 738 -26.33 42.26 -10.60
N LEU A 739 -25.37 41.35 -10.79
CA LEU A 739 -25.39 40.41 -11.90
C LEU A 739 -26.54 39.41 -11.77
N MET A 740 -26.80 38.92 -10.55
CA MET A 740 -27.97 38.08 -10.30
C MET A 740 -29.28 38.80 -10.64
N LEU A 741 -29.45 40.05 -10.16
CA LEU A 741 -30.64 40.84 -10.42
C LEU A 741 -30.81 41.15 -11.91
N LEU A 742 -29.72 41.39 -12.64
CA LEU A 742 -29.76 41.55 -14.10
C LEU A 742 -30.34 40.32 -14.81
N GLU A 743 -29.81 39.13 -14.49
CA GLU A 743 -30.31 37.88 -15.07
C GLU A 743 -31.75 37.57 -14.62
N LYS A 744 -32.09 37.90 -13.37
CA LYS A 744 -33.45 37.79 -12.81
C LYS A 744 -34.45 38.70 -13.53
N MET A 745 -34.10 39.96 -13.79
CA MET A 745 -34.95 40.89 -14.54
C MET A 745 -35.20 40.41 -15.97
N CYS A 746 -34.18 39.85 -16.63
CA CYS A 746 -34.35 39.27 -17.95
C CYS A 746 -35.30 38.07 -17.92
N LYS A 747 -35.15 37.17 -16.93
CA LYS A 747 -36.07 36.05 -16.70
C LYS A 747 -37.51 36.53 -16.46
N GLU A 748 -37.70 37.51 -15.57
CA GLU A 748 -39.01 38.05 -15.22
C GLU A 748 -39.67 38.77 -16.40
N ALA A 749 -38.92 39.47 -17.25
CA ALA A 749 -39.43 40.04 -18.50
C ALA A 749 -39.99 38.96 -19.44
N VAL A 750 -39.33 37.80 -19.53
CA VAL A 750 -39.83 36.65 -20.30
C VAL A 750 -41.10 36.07 -19.67
N LEU A 751 -41.18 35.98 -18.33
CA LEU A 751 -42.40 35.56 -17.62
C LEU A 751 -43.58 36.52 -17.85
N VAL A 752 -43.32 37.83 -17.97
CA VAL A 752 -44.34 38.81 -18.40
C VAL A 752 -44.80 38.53 -19.83
N GLY A 753 -43.87 38.22 -20.74
CA GLY A 753 -44.20 37.80 -22.11
C GLY A 753 -45.06 36.53 -22.18
N LEU A 754 -44.82 35.59 -21.26
CA LEU A 754 -45.63 34.38 -21.06
C LEU A 754 -46.99 34.64 -20.39
N GLY A 755 -47.27 35.87 -19.95
CA GLY A 755 -48.51 36.21 -19.26
C GLY A 755 -48.65 35.60 -17.87
N LYS A 756 -47.53 35.28 -17.19
CA LYS A 756 -47.57 34.76 -15.81
C LYS A 756 -48.00 35.87 -14.84
N GLU A 757 -49.03 35.59 -14.04
CA GLU A 757 -49.59 36.55 -13.08
C GLU A 757 -48.53 37.01 -12.06
N GLY A 758 -48.53 38.29 -11.70
CA GLY A 758 -47.60 38.87 -10.72
C GLY A 758 -46.19 39.21 -11.25
N SER A 759 -45.75 38.60 -12.36
CA SER A 759 -44.39 38.77 -12.91
C SER A 759 -44.01 40.23 -13.24
N ALA A 760 -44.96 41.07 -13.64
CA ALA A 760 -44.71 42.50 -13.91
C ALA A 760 -44.37 43.28 -12.64
N ALA A 761 -45.02 42.96 -11.52
CA ALA A 761 -44.74 43.56 -10.22
C ALA A 761 -43.40 43.07 -9.66
N GLU A 762 -43.07 41.79 -9.86
CA GLU A 762 -41.76 41.22 -9.51
C GLU A 762 -40.63 41.90 -10.30
N LEU A 763 -40.81 42.08 -11.62
CA LEU A 763 -39.86 42.79 -12.47
C LEU A 763 -39.62 44.23 -11.99
N ALA A 764 -40.69 44.97 -11.67
CA ALA A 764 -40.57 46.31 -11.12
C ALA A 764 -39.82 46.32 -9.76
N SER A 765 -40.06 45.33 -8.91
CA SER A 765 -39.33 45.16 -7.65
C SER A 765 -37.85 44.85 -7.88
N SER A 766 -37.51 43.99 -8.85
CA SER A 766 -36.13 43.66 -9.20
C SER A 766 -35.37 44.87 -9.74
N ILE A 767 -36.01 45.71 -10.57
CA ILE A 767 -35.46 46.99 -11.06
C ILE A 767 -35.11 47.91 -9.88
N ASN A 768 -36.05 48.12 -8.96
CA ASN A 768 -35.83 48.97 -7.79
C ASN A 768 -34.70 48.42 -6.87
N ARG A 769 -34.63 47.09 -6.68
CA ARG A 769 -33.58 46.45 -5.88
C ARG A 769 -32.22 46.59 -6.57
N TYR A 770 -32.14 46.50 -7.89
CA TYR A 770 -30.91 46.70 -8.66
C TYR A 770 -30.38 48.12 -8.47
N GLU A 771 -31.23 49.13 -8.69
CA GLU A 771 -30.85 50.54 -8.56
C GLU A 771 -30.41 50.88 -7.14
N THR A 772 -31.16 50.42 -6.13
CA THR A 772 -30.81 50.63 -4.72
C THR A 772 -29.46 49.99 -4.37
N SER A 773 -29.21 48.77 -4.85
CA SER A 773 -27.93 48.06 -4.64
C SER A 773 -26.78 48.77 -5.33
N GLN A 774 -26.99 49.27 -6.54
CA GLN A 774 -26.00 50.02 -7.31
C GLN A 774 -25.64 51.33 -6.60
N GLN A 775 -26.64 52.07 -6.11
CA GLN A 775 -26.40 53.31 -5.35
C GLN A 775 -25.69 53.03 -4.02
N THR A 776 -26.04 51.94 -3.34
CA THR A 776 -25.37 51.53 -2.10
C THR A 776 -23.88 51.25 -2.32
N LEU A 777 -23.52 50.55 -3.41
CA LEU A 777 -22.12 50.34 -3.78
C LEU A 777 -21.38 51.64 -4.12
N LYS A 778 -22.06 52.60 -4.78
CA LYS A 778 -21.48 53.92 -5.06
C LYS A 778 -21.21 54.71 -3.78
N ALA A 779 -22.17 54.72 -2.86
CA ALA A 779 -22.11 55.49 -1.62
C ALA A 779 -21.19 54.87 -0.55
N GLY A 780 -20.98 53.55 -0.58
CA GLY A 780 -20.23 52.82 0.44
C GLY A 780 -18.70 52.86 0.34
N ASN A 781 -18.13 53.54 -0.67
CA ASN A 781 -16.67 53.58 -0.87
C ASN A 781 -15.99 54.70 -0.06
N SER A 782 -14.83 54.40 0.52
CA SER A 782 -13.97 55.41 1.15
C SER A 782 -13.43 56.40 0.10
N ALA A 783 -13.13 57.65 0.51
CA ALA A 783 -12.67 58.70 -0.41
C ALA A 783 -11.41 58.33 -1.23
N GLU A 784 -10.58 57.42 -0.73
CA GLU A 784 -9.32 56.99 -1.35
C GLU A 784 -9.48 55.78 -2.29
N GLU A 785 -10.39 54.84 -2.00
CA GLU A 785 -10.76 53.74 -2.93
C GLU A 785 -11.72 54.23 -4.04
N TYR A 786 -12.26 55.44 -3.88
CA TYR A 786 -13.36 55.98 -4.66
C TYR A 786 -13.11 56.04 -6.17
N ALA A 787 -11.93 56.47 -6.62
CA ALA A 787 -11.75 56.85 -8.04
C ALA A 787 -11.89 55.67 -9.01
N ALA A 788 -11.24 54.53 -8.73
CA ALA A 788 -11.31 53.35 -9.59
C ALA A 788 -12.67 52.64 -9.48
N ALA A 789 -13.20 52.53 -8.26
CA ALA A 789 -14.52 51.93 -7.99
C ALA A 789 -15.65 52.69 -8.71
N VAL A 790 -15.59 54.02 -8.67
CA VAL A 790 -16.54 54.91 -9.34
C VAL A 790 -16.37 54.87 -10.85
N ALA A 791 -15.14 54.81 -11.35
CA ALA A 791 -14.89 54.68 -12.79
C ALA A 791 -15.54 53.41 -13.34
N GLN A 792 -15.36 52.26 -12.68
CA GLN A 792 -16.00 51.01 -13.12
C GLN A 792 -17.52 51.06 -13.00
N MET A 793 -18.05 51.56 -11.88
CA MET A 793 -19.50 51.65 -11.68
C MET A 793 -20.16 52.64 -12.65
N LYS A 794 -19.44 53.65 -13.15
CA LYS A 794 -19.93 54.57 -14.20
C LYS A 794 -20.11 53.86 -15.54
N ILE A 795 -19.26 52.87 -15.85
CA ILE A 795 -19.40 52.05 -17.07
C ILE A 795 -20.67 51.19 -16.94
N VAL A 796 -20.88 50.57 -15.77
CA VAL A 796 -22.10 49.82 -15.45
C VAL A 796 -23.35 50.71 -15.56
N GLU A 797 -23.29 51.93 -15.01
CA GLU A 797 -24.39 52.90 -15.06
C GLU A 797 -24.71 53.33 -16.49
N SER A 798 -23.69 53.58 -17.32
CA SER A 798 -23.88 53.92 -18.74
C SER A 798 -24.59 52.80 -19.49
N ALA A 799 -24.17 51.55 -19.30
CA ALA A 799 -24.84 50.40 -19.90
C ALA A 799 -26.26 50.20 -19.35
N TRP A 800 -26.47 50.41 -18.04
CA TRP A 800 -27.77 50.29 -17.39
C TRP A 800 -28.77 51.32 -17.93
N VAL A 801 -28.36 52.57 -18.17
CA VAL A 801 -29.22 53.62 -18.73
C VAL A 801 -29.79 53.23 -20.10
N GLU A 802 -29.08 52.41 -20.88
CA GLU A 802 -29.61 51.89 -22.15
C GLU A 802 -30.64 50.76 -21.96
N LEU A 803 -30.46 49.91 -20.95
CA LEU A 803 -31.33 48.76 -20.67
C LEU A 803 -32.58 49.13 -19.87
N GLN A 804 -32.44 49.99 -18.85
CA GLN A 804 -33.46 50.39 -17.89
C GLN A 804 -34.81 50.76 -18.54
N PRO A 805 -34.90 51.66 -19.54
CA PRO A 805 -36.19 52.04 -20.11
C PRO A 805 -36.90 50.87 -20.82
N LYS A 806 -36.14 49.87 -21.32
CA LYS A 806 -36.71 48.69 -21.99
C LYS A 806 -37.37 47.75 -20.99
N VAL A 807 -36.68 47.43 -19.90
CA VAL A 807 -37.24 46.56 -18.84
C VAL A 807 -38.40 47.24 -18.11
N GLN A 808 -38.32 48.56 -17.88
CA GLN A 808 -39.42 49.34 -17.29
C GLN A 808 -40.66 49.37 -18.19
N ALA A 809 -40.48 49.48 -19.52
CA ALA A 809 -41.60 49.46 -20.46
C ALA A 809 -42.41 48.16 -20.37
N ILE A 810 -41.74 47.01 -20.23
CA ILE A 810 -42.40 45.69 -20.05
C ILE A 810 -43.09 45.60 -18.68
N ALA A 811 -42.43 46.06 -17.62
CA ALA A 811 -43.01 46.06 -16.28
C ALA A 811 -44.30 46.90 -16.20
N LEU A 812 -44.35 48.02 -16.93
CA LEU A 812 -45.52 48.91 -16.97
C LEU A 812 -46.63 48.42 -17.91
N SER A 813 -46.28 47.83 -19.06
CA SER A 813 -47.26 47.34 -20.03
C SER A 813 -47.93 46.04 -19.59
N GLY A 814 -47.24 45.23 -18.78
CA GLY A 814 -47.66 43.86 -18.46
C GLY A 814 -47.62 42.92 -19.67
N ALA A 815 -46.93 43.30 -20.76
CA ALA A 815 -46.79 42.51 -21.97
C ALA A 815 -45.42 42.72 -22.62
N ALA A 816 -44.81 41.65 -23.12
CA ALA A 816 -43.54 41.68 -23.84
C ALA A 816 -43.70 41.06 -25.24
N SER A 817 -43.18 41.72 -26.27
CA SER A 817 -43.06 41.13 -27.60
C SER A 817 -41.72 40.43 -27.77
N ASP A 818 -41.64 39.46 -28.68
CA ASP A 818 -40.39 38.75 -28.98
C ASP A 818 -39.24 39.70 -29.31
N ILE A 819 -39.52 40.75 -30.10
CA ILE A 819 -38.56 41.81 -30.45
C ILE A 819 -38.04 42.51 -29.19
N ALA A 820 -38.93 42.83 -28.24
CA ALA A 820 -38.54 43.50 -27.00
C ALA A 820 -37.67 42.59 -26.11
N LEU A 821 -37.99 41.29 -26.05
CA LEU A 821 -37.22 40.30 -25.29
C LEU A 821 -35.82 40.05 -25.89
N SER A 822 -35.72 39.98 -27.22
CA SER A 822 -34.43 39.91 -27.92
C SER A 822 -33.59 41.17 -27.69
N GLU A 823 -34.21 42.36 -27.75
CA GLU A 823 -33.50 43.62 -27.50
C GLU A 823 -32.98 43.71 -26.04
N ILE A 824 -33.80 43.32 -25.07
CA ILE A 824 -33.40 43.26 -23.65
C ILE A 824 -32.25 42.30 -23.44
N THR A 825 -32.31 41.11 -24.05
CA THR A 825 -31.25 40.10 -23.91
C THR A 825 -29.91 40.64 -24.43
N SER A 826 -29.91 41.25 -25.61
CA SER A 826 -28.71 41.86 -26.20
C SER A 826 -28.16 43.01 -25.35
N LYS A 827 -29.03 43.88 -24.81
CA LYS A 827 -28.60 45.00 -23.96
C LYS A 827 -28.15 44.55 -22.57
N ALA A 828 -28.73 43.49 -22.03
CA ALA A 828 -28.29 42.89 -20.78
C ALA A 828 -26.87 42.33 -20.88
N ASP A 829 -26.47 41.78 -22.03
CA ASP A 829 -25.09 41.34 -22.23
C ASP A 829 -24.08 42.49 -22.13
N ALA A 830 -24.43 43.70 -22.55
CA ALA A 830 -23.59 44.89 -22.38
C ALA A 830 -23.46 45.30 -20.91
N VAL A 831 -24.55 45.26 -20.14
CA VAL A 831 -24.52 45.52 -18.68
C VAL A 831 -23.70 44.46 -17.97
N LYS A 832 -23.87 43.19 -18.33
CA LYS A 832 -23.09 42.06 -17.80
C LYS A 832 -21.60 42.23 -18.06
N ALA A 833 -21.21 42.59 -19.29
CA ALA A 833 -19.82 42.84 -19.64
C ALA A 833 -19.21 43.99 -18.81
N ALA A 834 -20.00 45.01 -18.48
CA ALA A 834 -19.58 46.07 -17.56
C ALA A 834 -19.54 45.64 -16.09
N LEU A 835 -20.44 44.75 -15.67
CA LEU A 835 -20.53 44.27 -14.28
C LEU A 835 -19.38 43.32 -13.91
N LEU A 836 -18.89 42.49 -14.82
CA LEU A 836 -17.83 41.51 -14.49
C LEU A 836 -16.55 42.18 -13.95
N PRO A 837 -15.95 43.21 -14.60
CA PRO A 837 -14.81 43.93 -14.03
C PRO A 837 -15.15 44.67 -12.72
N ALA A 838 -16.38 45.15 -12.57
CA ALA A 838 -16.82 45.79 -11.33
C ALA A 838 -16.88 44.77 -10.20
N ILE A 839 -17.43 43.57 -10.43
CA ILE A 839 -17.47 42.47 -9.45
C ILE A 839 -16.06 42.08 -9.04
N ASP A 840 -15.14 41.94 -9.99
CA ASP A 840 -13.73 41.66 -9.70
C ASP A 840 -13.14 42.70 -8.76
N PHE A 841 -13.37 43.99 -9.05
CA PHE A 841 -12.89 45.09 -8.23
C PHE A 841 -13.50 45.10 -6.82
N TYR A 842 -14.81 44.94 -6.70
CA TYR A 842 -15.51 45.02 -5.41
C TYR A 842 -15.31 43.78 -4.53
N SER A 843 -14.91 42.65 -5.12
CA SER A 843 -14.73 41.37 -4.42
C SER A 843 -13.37 41.22 -3.75
N VAL A 844 -12.37 41.98 -4.16
CA VAL A 844 -11.05 42.03 -3.53
C VAL A 844 -10.94 43.28 -2.66
N MET A 845 -10.16 43.25 -1.56
CA MET A 845 -9.61 44.53 -1.08
C MET A 845 -8.29 44.82 -1.75
N THR A 846 -8.16 46.06 -2.19
CA THR A 846 -6.87 46.65 -2.54
C THR A 846 -6.03 46.78 -1.27
N VAL A 847 -5.12 45.83 -1.06
CA VAL A 847 -4.05 46.02 -0.07
C VAL A 847 -3.15 47.12 -0.62
N LYS A 848 -3.07 48.26 0.08
CA LYS A 848 -2.06 49.27 -0.24
C LYS A 848 -0.70 48.60 -0.07
N LYS A 849 0.01 48.39 -1.18
CA LYS A 849 1.41 47.95 -1.12
C LYS A 849 2.25 49.14 -0.66
N THR A 850 2.19 49.48 0.63
CA THR A 850 3.15 50.38 1.26
C THR A 850 4.47 49.62 1.31
N LYS A 851 5.27 49.77 0.25
CA LYS A 851 6.57 49.12 0.14
C LYS A 851 7.48 49.72 1.21
N ALA A 852 7.67 49.03 2.32
CA ALA A 852 8.74 49.34 3.25
C ALA A 852 10.00 48.59 2.77
N PRO A 853 11.06 49.29 2.32
CA PRO A 853 12.31 48.64 1.99
C PRO A 853 12.90 48.00 3.25
N ILE A 854 13.33 46.73 3.15
CA ILE A 854 14.20 46.12 4.15
C ILE A 854 15.63 46.50 3.80
N ASP A 855 16.17 47.42 4.57
CA ASP A 855 17.60 47.70 4.55
C ASP A 855 18.29 46.70 5.50
N ILE A 856 19.10 45.77 4.96
CA ILE A 856 20.06 45.04 5.80
C ILE A 856 21.34 45.87 5.85
N LEU A 857 21.80 46.15 7.07
CA LEU A 857 23.12 46.72 7.33
C LEU A 857 24.16 45.61 7.18
N VAL A 858 24.95 45.66 6.10
CA VAL A 858 26.05 44.73 5.88
C VAL A 858 27.36 45.40 6.33
N PRO A 859 28.10 44.84 7.29
CA PRO A 859 29.41 45.36 7.65
C PRO A 859 30.40 45.13 6.50
N LEU A 860 31.14 46.17 6.11
CA LEU A 860 32.24 46.04 5.14
C LEU A 860 33.30 45.06 5.67
N PRO A 861 33.94 44.26 4.81
CA PRO A 861 34.92 43.25 5.23
C PRO A 861 36.18 43.93 5.79
N GLY A 862 36.30 43.95 7.12
CA GLY A 862 37.51 44.28 7.85
C GLY A 862 37.96 43.10 8.74
N PRO A 863 39.26 42.96 9.04
CA PRO A 863 39.79 41.77 9.69
C PRO A 863 39.29 41.65 11.14
N THR A 864 38.52 40.59 11.40
CA THR A 864 38.18 39.98 12.71
C THR A 864 37.58 40.90 13.77
N MET A 865 36.25 41.00 13.78
CA MET A 865 35.47 41.44 14.94
C MET A 865 35.12 40.20 15.81
N LYS A 866 35.70 40.11 17.01
CA LYS A 866 35.47 39.01 17.97
C LYS A 866 34.00 38.96 18.41
N THR A 867 33.41 37.77 18.30
CA THR A 867 31.97 37.44 18.31
C THR A 867 31.21 37.61 19.64
N ALA A 868 31.78 38.25 20.66
CA ALA A 868 31.13 38.37 21.98
C ALA A 868 30.58 39.77 22.29
N ILE A 869 31.05 40.84 21.63
CA ILE A 869 30.65 42.24 21.97
C ILE A 869 29.58 42.79 21.01
N GLY A 870 29.47 42.24 19.78
CA GLY A 870 28.52 42.75 18.77
C GLY A 870 27.04 42.45 19.06
N ARG A 871 26.73 41.46 19.90
CA ARG A 871 25.34 41.05 20.15
C ARG A 871 24.59 42.03 21.07
N ASP A 872 25.27 42.67 22.01
CA ASP A 872 24.66 43.65 22.92
C ASP A 872 24.49 45.04 22.27
N ILE A 873 25.43 45.45 21.41
CA ILE A 873 25.36 46.77 20.74
C ILE A 873 24.24 46.80 19.69
N ILE A 874 24.05 45.70 18.93
CA ILE A 874 23.02 45.61 17.88
C ILE A 874 21.61 45.49 18.48
N ASN A 875 21.44 44.71 19.55
CA ASN A 875 20.11 44.45 20.11
C ASN A 875 19.63 45.52 21.09
N GLN A 876 20.52 46.29 21.75
CA GLN A 876 20.10 47.26 22.77
C GLN A 876 20.24 48.74 22.37
N GLN A 877 21.17 49.12 21.48
CA GLN A 877 21.52 50.54 21.29
C GLN A 877 21.11 51.14 19.95
N GLN A 878 20.70 50.35 18.94
CA GLN A 878 20.30 50.80 17.59
C GLN A 878 21.18 51.92 16.98
N LEU A 879 22.47 51.97 17.34
CA LEU A 879 23.40 52.99 16.87
C LEU A 879 24.05 52.53 15.56
N VAL A 880 23.73 53.21 14.46
CA VAL A 880 24.36 53.00 13.15
C VAL A 880 25.82 53.45 13.24
N LEU A 881 26.76 52.51 13.08
CA LEU A 881 28.18 52.81 13.10
C LEU A 881 28.60 53.58 11.82
N PRO A 882 29.51 54.57 11.91
CA PRO A 882 30.07 55.22 10.73
C PRO A 882 30.80 54.20 9.85
N GLY A 883 30.35 53.99 8.61
CA GLY A 883 30.99 53.10 7.63
C GLY A 883 30.17 51.88 7.19
N SER A 884 28.91 51.72 7.61
CA SER A 884 28.02 50.66 7.13
C SER A 884 27.18 51.11 5.92
N GLU A 885 27.11 50.29 4.88
CA GLU A 885 26.27 50.52 3.69
C GLU A 885 24.91 49.83 3.86
N ARG A 886 23.82 50.52 3.51
CA ARG A 886 22.47 49.94 3.52
C ARG A 886 22.20 49.30 2.17
N ILE A 887 22.02 47.98 2.16
CA ILE A 887 21.67 47.26 0.94
C ILE A 887 20.19 46.89 1.02
N PRO A 888 19.35 47.35 0.09
CA PRO A 888 17.95 46.94 0.03
C PRO A 888 17.87 45.48 -0.43
N VAL A 889 17.47 44.56 0.45
CA VAL A 889 17.46 43.11 0.18
C VAL A 889 16.07 42.57 -0.16
N GLY A 890 15.06 43.41 -0.08
CA GLY A 890 13.67 43.03 -0.34
C GLY A 890 12.68 44.07 0.14
N THR A 891 11.41 43.77 -0.08
CA THR A 891 10.27 44.57 0.39
C THR A 891 9.44 43.75 1.36
N VAL A 892 9.15 44.32 2.54
CA VAL A 892 8.09 43.81 3.41
C VAL A 892 6.78 44.41 2.93
N TYR A 893 5.79 43.55 2.76
CA TYR A 893 4.41 43.95 2.56
C TYR A 893 3.71 44.10 3.91
N GLU A 894 2.70 44.98 3.99
CA GLU A 894 1.84 45.09 5.19
C GLU A 894 1.17 43.76 5.58
N SER A 895 1.08 42.80 4.64
CA SER A 895 0.65 41.42 4.90
C SER A 895 1.64 40.58 5.71
N GLY A 896 2.81 41.13 6.08
CA GLY A 896 3.92 40.39 6.71
C GLY A 896 4.71 39.52 5.72
N THR A 897 4.30 39.47 4.45
CA THR A 897 5.00 38.74 3.40
C THR A 897 6.26 39.48 3.00
N ILE A 898 7.39 38.77 2.89
CA ILE A 898 8.67 39.34 2.49
C ILE A 898 8.96 38.88 1.06
N GLU A 899 8.97 39.80 0.10
CA GLU A 899 9.57 39.54 -1.22
C GLU A 899 11.03 39.92 -1.16
N THR A 900 11.89 38.91 -1.08
CA THR A 900 13.31 39.08 -1.24
C THR A 900 13.64 38.90 -2.72
N GLY A 901 14.31 39.87 -3.36
CA GLY A 901 14.70 39.82 -4.77
C GLY A 901 15.86 38.83 -5.03
N TRP A 902 15.64 37.53 -4.79
CA TRP A 902 16.69 36.51 -4.78
C TRP A 902 16.85 35.77 -6.10
N SER A 903 16.11 36.13 -7.15
CA SER A 903 16.21 35.48 -8.46
C SER A 903 17.55 35.70 -9.19
N GLU A 904 18.44 36.56 -8.69
CA GLU A 904 19.78 36.78 -9.27
C GLU A 904 20.96 36.29 -8.42
N GLY A 905 20.72 35.81 -7.19
CA GLY A 905 21.76 35.29 -6.28
C GLY A 905 22.78 36.34 -5.80
N LEU A 906 23.27 36.19 -4.56
CA LEU A 906 24.40 36.99 -4.07
C LEU A 906 25.69 36.60 -4.82
N ARG A 907 26.03 37.33 -5.89
CA ARG A 907 27.37 37.27 -6.47
C ARG A 907 28.33 38.04 -5.57
N ASN A 908 29.00 37.31 -4.69
CA ASN A 908 30.18 37.80 -4.01
C ASN A 908 31.41 37.23 -4.74
N GLU A 909 32.19 38.08 -5.40
CA GLU A 909 33.43 37.74 -6.11
C GLU A 909 34.54 37.17 -5.18
N THR A 910 34.29 37.06 -3.88
CA THR A 910 35.24 36.54 -2.87
C THR A 910 34.94 35.14 -2.34
N TRP A 911 33.96 34.41 -2.90
CA TRP A 911 33.80 32.99 -2.57
C TRP A 911 34.95 32.21 -3.22
N LEU A 912 35.86 31.69 -2.39
CA LEU A 912 36.87 30.74 -2.84
C LEU A 912 36.19 29.50 -3.46
N PRO A 913 36.78 28.88 -4.48
CA PRO A 913 36.27 27.64 -5.04
C PRO A 913 36.12 26.56 -3.95
N ALA A 914 35.13 25.67 -4.11
CA ALA A 914 34.94 24.52 -3.24
C ALA A 914 36.27 23.76 -3.06
N PHE A 915 36.53 23.29 -1.84
CA PHE A 915 37.69 22.46 -1.55
C PHE A 915 37.78 21.31 -2.57
N PRO A 916 38.97 21.02 -3.13
CA PRO A 916 39.14 19.88 -4.02
C PRO A 916 38.70 18.60 -3.27
N GLU A 917 37.95 17.76 -3.98
CA GLU A 917 37.48 16.47 -3.48
C GLU A 917 38.63 15.68 -2.83
N PRO A 918 38.40 14.99 -1.71
CA PRO A 918 39.40 14.07 -1.17
C PRO A 918 39.72 13.00 -2.22
N GLU A 919 41.01 12.68 -2.34
CA GLU A 919 41.55 11.74 -3.32
C GLU A 919 40.72 10.44 -3.42
N PRO A 920 40.57 9.87 -4.62
CA PRO A 920 39.82 8.64 -4.82
C PRO A 920 40.41 7.52 -3.95
N PHE A 921 39.52 6.84 -3.24
CA PHE A 921 39.81 5.62 -2.48
C PHE A 921 40.63 4.65 -3.35
N PRO A 922 41.76 4.10 -2.86
CA PRO A 922 42.69 3.39 -3.72
C PRO A 922 42.14 2.00 -4.08
N ILE A 923 41.42 1.94 -5.21
CA ILE A 923 40.85 0.72 -5.82
C ILE A 923 41.93 -0.36 -6.02
N VAL A 924 43.19 0.04 -6.18
CA VAL A 924 44.34 -0.86 -6.36
C VAL A 924 44.51 -1.84 -5.18
N TYR A 925 44.27 -1.42 -3.93
CA TYR A 925 44.45 -2.33 -2.77
C TYR A 925 43.33 -3.37 -2.63
N VAL A 926 42.10 -3.05 -3.06
CA VAL A 926 40.96 -3.98 -3.00
C VAL A 926 41.04 -5.02 -4.12
N VAL A 927 41.40 -4.60 -5.33
CA VAL A 927 41.51 -5.50 -6.49
C VAL A 927 42.69 -6.46 -6.35
N VAL A 928 43.84 -6.00 -5.84
CA VAL A 928 45.00 -6.87 -5.59
C VAL A 928 44.72 -7.88 -4.48
N SER A 929 43.98 -7.50 -3.43
CA SER A 929 43.61 -8.40 -2.34
C SER A 929 42.60 -9.47 -2.79
N LEU A 930 41.62 -9.10 -3.62
CA LEU A 930 40.65 -10.05 -4.18
C LEU A 930 41.28 -11.00 -5.20
N ALA A 931 42.21 -10.51 -6.04
CA ALA A 931 42.95 -11.36 -6.96
C ALA A 931 43.86 -12.36 -6.23
N ALA A 932 44.49 -11.96 -5.13
CA ALA A 932 45.28 -12.85 -4.28
C ALA A 932 44.43 -13.92 -3.59
N VAL A 933 43.25 -13.56 -3.06
CA VAL A 933 42.30 -14.52 -2.49
C VAL A 933 41.80 -15.50 -3.55
N TRP A 934 41.52 -15.04 -4.77
CA TRP A 934 41.08 -15.89 -5.88
C TRP A 934 42.18 -16.84 -6.37
N MET A 935 43.43 -16.36 -6.46
CA MET A 935 44.60 -17.16 -6.84
C MET A 935 44.98 -18.21 -5.79
N ILE A 936 44.65 -17.98 -4.50
CA ILE A 936 44.94 -18.94 -3.42
C ILE A 936 43.77 -19.92 -3.20
N CYS A 937 42.53 -19.44 -3.23
CA CYS A 937 41.36 -20.27 -2.89
C CYS A 937 40.92 -21.19 -4.05
N CYS A 938 41.05 -20.75 -5.30
CA CYS A 938 40.63 -21.58 -6.45
C CYS A 938 41.46 -22.88 -6.57
N PRO A 939 42.82 -22.86 -6.50
CA PRO A 939 43.59 -24.10 -6.56
C PRO A 939 43.34 -25.05 -5.39
N LEU A 940 43.06 -24.52 -4.18
CA LEU A 940 42.72 -25.32 -3.01
C LEU A 940 41.36 -26.02 -3.14
N LEU A 941 40.36 -25.30 -3.67
CA LEU A 941 39.03 -25.88 -3.95
C LEU A 941 39.10 -26.91 -5.09
N PHE A 942 39.88 -26.64 -6.15
CA PHE A 942 40.11 -27.62 -7.22
C PHE A 942 40.91 -28.84 -6.74
N GLY A 943 41.85 -28.67 -5.81
CA GLY A 943 42.58 -29.77 -5.17
C GLY A 943 41.68 -30.64 -4.29
N CYS A 944 40.77 -30.04 -3.52
CA CYS A 944 39.79 -30.76 -2.70
C CYS A 944 38.78 -31.53 -3.56
N LEU A 945 38.32 -30.95 -4.68
CA LEU A 945 37.42 -31.62 -5.63
C LEU A 945 38.10 -32.75 -6.42
N ALA A 946 39.38 -32.59 -6.77
CA ALA A 946 40.17 -33.64 -7.43
C ALA A 946 40.51 -34.81 -6.50
N GLY A 947 40.61 -34.57 -5.19
CA GLY A 947 40.84 -35.61 -4.18
C GLY A 947 39.62 -36.52 -3.94
N HIS A 948 38.41 -36.08 -4.27
CA HIS A 948 37.18 -36.81 -3.97
C HIS A 948 36.68 -37.71 -5.12
N ASN A 949 37.08 -37.42 -6.37
CA ASN A 949 36.70 -38.20 -7.55
C ASN A 949 37.93 -38.42 -8.44
N GLY A 950 38.61 -39.56 -8.28
CA GLY A 950 39.82 -39.89 -9.02
C GLY A 950 39.61 -39.94 -10.53
N SER A 951 39.82 -38.82 -11.22
CA SER A 951 40.44 -38.70 -12.56
C SER A 951 40.26 -37.27 -13.11
N LEU A 952 41.39 -36.61 -13.42
CA LEU A 952 41.46 -35.28 -14.05
C LEU A 952 40.96 -35.24 -15.51
N SER A 953 40.72 -36.39 -16.16
CA SER A 953 40.37 -36.44 -17.58
C SER A 953 38.92 -36.06 -17.91
N ALA A 954 38.01 -36.07 -16.93
CA ALA A 954 36.61 -35.73 -17.15
C ALA A 954 36.33 -34.22 -17.26
N LEU A 955 37.22 -33.38 -16.71
CA LEU A 955 36.98 -31.93 -16.61
C LEU A 955 37.25 -31.17 -17.92
N PHE A 956 38.07 -31.71 -18.83
CA PHE A 956 38.36 -31.09 -20.13
C PHE A 956 37.30 -31.38 -21.21
N ALA A 957 36.33 -32.26 -20.94
CA ALA A 957 35.28 -32.61 -21.90
C ALA A 957 34.09 -31.63 -21.92
N TRP A 958 34.03 -30.66 -20.99
CA TRP A 958 32.85 -29.80 -20.79
C TRP A 958 32.99 -28.36 -21.30
N MET A 959 34.10 -28.00 -21.95
CA MET A 959 34.23 -26.67 -22.58
C MET A 959 33.72 -26.68 -24.04
N PRO A 960 32.77 -25.82 -24.41
CA PRO A 960 32.26 -25.74 -25.77
C PRO A 960 33.31 -25.17 -26.72
N LYS A 961 33.58 -25.89 -27.82
CA LYS A 961 34.41 -25.40 -28.93
C LYS A 961 33.70 -24.24 -29.63
N GLY A 962 34.08 -23.02 -29.28
CA GLY A 962 33.63 -21.79 -29.93
C GLY A 962 34.09 -21.67 -31.38
N SER A 963 33.14 -21.31 -32.25
CA SER A 963 33.32 -21.06 -33.68
C SER A 963 34.17 -19.81 -33.94
N ARG A 964 35.15 -19.94 -34.84
CA ARG A 964 35.96 -18.85 -35.39
C ARG A 964 35.09 -17.88 -36.22
N ARG A 965 35.14 -16.58 -35.91
CA ARG A 965 34.95 -15.50 -36.91
C ARG A 965 36.17 -14.57 -36.85
N LYS A 966 36.71 -14.29 -38.04
CA LYS A 966 37.91 -13.49 -38.31
C LYS A 966 37.59 -11.99 -38.24
N GLU A 967 38.46 -11.28 -37.54
CA GLU A 967 39.10 -9.99 -37.83
C GLU A 967 38.39 -8.93 -38.70
N ALA A 968 38.28 -7.71 -38.13
CA ALA A 968 38.88 -6.51 -38.69
C ALA A 968 39.17 -5.47 -37.57
N LYS A 969 40.47 -5.21 -37.35
CA LYS A 969 41.21 -3.95 -37.10
C LYS A 969 40.42 -2.68 -36.73
N GLU A 970 40.90 -1.68 -35.99
CA GLU A 970 42.15 -1.29 -35.32
C GLU A 970 41.76 0.03 -34.60
N GLY A 971 42.27 0.32 -33.40
CA GLY A 971 42.20 1.69 -32.88
C GLY A 971 42.31 1.86 -31.37
N ALA A 972 43.53 2.19 -30.94
CA ALA A 972 43.86 2.95 -29.73
C ALA A 972 43.58 2.30 -28.36
N CYS A 973 44.61 1.62 -27.88
CA CYS A 973 44.98 1.62 -26.47
C CYS A 973 45.71 2.95 -26.19
N GLU A 974 45.09 3.86 -25.45
CA GLU A 974 45.77 4.86 -24.64
C GLU A 974 44.84 5.29 -23.50
N THR A 975 45.33 5.14 -22.26
CA THR A 975 44.76 5.60 -20.97
C THR A 975 43.50 4.93 -20.41
N LEU A 976 43.69 3.81 -19.68
CA LEU A 976 43.50 3.71 -18.22
C LEU A 976 43.97 2.35 -17.70
#